data_AF-A0A4S4C576-F1
#
_entry.id   AF-A0A4S4C576-F1
#
_cell.length_a   1.000
_cell.length_b   1.000
_cell.length_c   1.000
_cell.angle_alpha   90.00
_cell.angle_beta   90.00
_cell.angle_gamma   90.00
#
_symmetry.space_group_name_H-M   'P 1'
#
loop_
_entity.id
_entity.type
_entity.pdbx_description
1 polymer ?
#
loop_
_entity_poly.entity_id
_entity_poly.type
_entity_poly.pdbx_seq_one_letter_code
_entity_poly.pdbx_strand_id
1 'polypeptide(L)'
;MHWNRRQASVARGGSGRKRFAGAAFLHGIQGGISLMKLAKPIFLKGLYLEKNIQAGFRKVVRRPEASDGACLLKITARTFYRLYVDGRLMGHGPARAAHGHARVDVLDITAVMTEGREHTLAVELAGYNDPNVYVTGESSFLMAELTVGDTVLAYTDHSWQGFRLYQRRQLTEAFSHARCLGETYDMDRSFIDWRTNVGEEPVGQTEVEELDERPVLLPRVVPLPDMRVTRNARLISVHDTEVDPDLAIAPHPHFREETNYFHTFPPIVDRPSVACSRELPLPFTGIIQRMDRDNHCTIQPAPGRAAALAYDFGEMNSGFIGIEYTCLEAGTLDLVFTDLLEDRGTFNPRRSGSNCVIRLNSQPGRFTFVVFEPHAFRYVKLIVRGQAFTIHDLFTVLYQFQPPLHKAFLCNDGELNRIYDAAEQTLIMNTLDVFMDCPGRERAGWLCDSYWSGRAALLMLGDTSVERAMLDNFLRSDQAPLDEGFFPVCYPSGFANQGCFIPNWPLFLILELDEYVSRSGDTSMLADYRQTVADLIGQFALYENLAGLLENLPGYVFVEWSSANLPEYKSPISVGTNALYAYVLQRAGEIYRNTEWADKADRLQRLLLGSSFTGSWYADSLAHDSERGLTPGSLCSEAVQYYVLRFAVSDRSDRAEMVSRLIEAHGPSAPQLASDVALARANVFIGYFLRFDLLAGWGEHRRLLQEMKALFSYMIDNGPGTLWEHTVSSDSVCHGFASHAGVWLVRDILGLHAPDELNRTVRLAPHPCGLKWCKGTLICQGGTISVEWHQTESRFELIAHVPERYNVLLEVPPPFVHGARVEQSSSLKGQIHLIINK
;
A
#
# COMPACT_ATOMS: atom_id res chain seq x y z
N MET A 1 57.18 -0.24 39.27
CA MET A 1 57.42 -1.63 39.76
C MET A 1 56.45 -2.53 39.00
N HIS A 2 56.85 -3.11 37.85
CA HIS A 2 57.18 -4.54 37.71
C HIS A 2 56.27 -5.41 38.59
N TRP A 3 55.35 -6.21 38.03
CA TRP A 3 55.70 -7.42 37.30
C TRP A 3 54.71 -7.80 36.19
N ASN A 4 55.25 -8.59 35.28
CA ASN A 4 54.77 -8.96 33.96
C ASN A 4 54.69 -10.50 33.94
N ARG A 5 53.64 -11.09 33.35
CA ARG A 5 53.65 -12.22 32.39
C ARG A 5 52.45 -13.18 32.50
N ARG A 6 51.70 -13.20 31.38
CA ARG A 6 51.27 -14.35 30.53
C ARG A 6 50.32 -15.39 31.15
N GLN A 7 49.32 -15.95 30.47
CA GLN A 7 48.81 -15.98 29.09
C GLN A 7 47.35 -16.51 29.26
N ALA A 8 46.34 -16.08 28.52
CA ALA A 8 46.00 -16.72 27.25
C ALA A 8 44.96 -15.88 26.48
N SER A 9 45.19 -15.83 25.17
CA SER A 9 44.41 -15.17 24.14
C SER A 9 43.10 -15.90 23.84
N VAL A 10 41.99 -15.16 23.78
CA VAL A 10 40.89 -15.44 22.85
C VAL A 10 40.54 -14.13 22.15
N ALA A 11 40.70 -14.16 20.83
CA ALA A 11 40.49 -13.03 19.93
C ALA A 11 39.01 -12.59 19.94
N ARG A 12 38.81 -11.28 20.06
CA ARG A 12 37.53 -10.61 19.81
C ARG A 12 37.27 -10.62 18.30
N GLY A 13 36.39 -11.50 17.85
CA GLY A 13 35.82 -11.49 16.49
C GLY A 13 34.67 -10.49 16.41
N GLY A 14 34.71 -9.63 15.39
CA GLY A 14 33.81 -8.48 15.22
C GLY A 14 32.35 -8.82 14.98
N SER A 15 31.49 -7.86 15.33
CA SER A 15 30.06 -7.82 15.05
C SER A 15 29.81 -7.74 13.54
N GLY A 16 29.70 -8.90 12.90
CA GLY A 16 29.31 -9.02 11.51
C GLY A 16 27.83 -8.67 11.33
N ARG A 17 27.56 -7.52 10.70
CA ARG A 17 26.30 -7.27 10.00
C ARG A 17 26.16 -8.34 8.92
N LYS A 18 25.40 -9.41 9.17
CA LYS A 18 25.01 -10.37 8.13
C LYS A 18 24.05 -9.66 7.18
N ARG A 19 24.59 -9.16 6.07
CA ARG A 19 23.79 -8.72 4.92
C ARG A 19 23.04 -9.95 4.39
N PHE A 20 21.72 -9.85 4.26
CA PHE A 20 21.00 -10.67 3.29
C PHE A 20 21.65 -10.38 1.93
N ALA A 21 22.14 -11.42 1.24
CA ALA A 21 22.53 -11.28 -0.16
C ALA A 21 21.24 -10.99 -0.92
N GLY A 22 20.98 -9.72 -1.22
CA GLY A 22 19.89 -9.29 -2.08
C GLY A 22 20.16 -9.78 -3.50
N ALA A 23 19.12 -10.31 -4.15
CA ALA A 23 19.14 -10.52 -5.58
C ALA A 23 19.50 -9.19 -6.27
N ALA A 24 20.46 -9.22 -7.20
CA ALA A 24 20.86 -8.05 -7.95
C ALA A 24 19.74 -7.63 -8.91
N PHE A 25 19.48 -6.33 -9.01
CA PHE A 25 18.50 -5.74 -9.91
C PHE A 25 18.95 -5.88 -11.38
N LEU A 26 18.16 -6.56 -12.21
CA LEU A 26 18.22 -6.42 -13.67
C LEU A 26 17.05 -5.53 -14.10
N HIS A 27 17.33 -4.28 -14.45
CA HIS A 27 16.37 -3.41 -15.14
C HIS A 27 16.34 -3.75 -16.63
N GLY A 28 15.14 -3.80 -17.20
CA GLY A 28 14.91 -3.70 -18.64
C GLY A 28 15.13 -5.00 -19.41
N ILE A 29 14.10 -5.84 -19.49
CA ILE A 29 13.94 -6.78 -20.61
C ILE A 29 12.61 -6.45 -21.29
N GLN A 30 12.59 -5.35 -22.05
CA GLN A 30 11.57 -5.12 -23.08
C GLN A 30 12.16 -5.51 -24.42
N GLY A 31 11.79 -6.69 -24.91
CA GLY A 31 12.16 -7.18 -26.23
C GLY A 31 12.13 -8.69 -26.33
N GLY A 32 11.03 -9.24 -26.85
CA GLY A 32 10.98 -10.52 -27.60
C GLY A 32 11.50 -11.82 -26.96
N ILE A 33 11.95 -11.84 -25.71
CA ILE A 33 12.38 -13.06 -25.02
C ILE A 33 11.13 -13.74 -24.45
N SER A 34 10.87 -14.97 -24.86
CA SER A 34 9.90 -15.86 -24.22
C SER A 34 10.18 -15.89 -22.70
N LEU A 35 9.20 -15.43 -21.92
CA LEU A 35 9.32 -15.34 -20.45
C LEU A 35 9.65 -16.71 -19.86
N MET A 36 9.01 -17.77 -20.33
CA MET A 36 9.40 -19.16 -20.05
C MET A 36 9.28 -19.98 -21.33
N LYS A 37 10.25 -20.87 -21.57
CA LYS A 37 10.32 -21.69 -22.80
C LYS A 37 9.66 -23.06 -22.61
N LEU A 38 9.91 -23.70 -21.48
CA LEU A 38 9.54 -25.11 -21.22
C LEU A 38 8.62 -25.29 -20.03
N ALA A 39 8.57 -24.33 -19.10
CA ALA A 39 7.75 -24.42 -17.90
C ALA A 39 6.27 -24.62 -18.21
N LYS A 40 5.66 -25.57 -17.51
CA LYS A 40 4.22 -25.85 -17.55
C LYS A 40 3.58 -25.44 -16.22
N PRO A 41 2.32 -24.99 -16.22
CA PRO A 41 1.59 -24.79 -14.98
C PRO A 41 1.36 -26.15 -14.32
N ILE A 42 1.73 -26.24 -13.05
CA ILE A 42 1.56 -27.44 -12.24
C ILE A 42 0.84 -27.11 -10.95
N PHE A 43 0.13 -28.10 -10.39
CA PHE A 43 -0.36 -28.04 -9.03
C PHE A 43 -0.43 -29.44 -8.40
N LEU A 44 -0.84 -29.51 -7.13
CA LEU A 44 -1.13 -30.79 -6.48
C LEU A 44 -2.38 -31.42 -7.12
N LYS A 45 -2.31 -32.70 -7.46
CA LYS A 45 -3.35 -33.41 -8.20
C LYS A 45 -4.73 -33.30 -7.54
N GLY A 46 -5.70 -32.78 -8.28
CA GLY A 46 -7.09 -32.61 -7.87
C GLY A 46 -7.35 -31.45 -6.90
N LEU A 47 -6.35 -30.64 -6.56
CA LEU A 47 -6.48 -29.60 -5.54
C LEU A 47 -6.40 -28.15 -6.08
N TYR A 48 -6.22 -27.96 -7.39
CA TYR A 48 -6.02 -26.63 -7.98
C TYR A 48 -7.22 -25.69 -7.88
N LEU A 49 -8.43 -26.22 -7.62
CA LEU A 49 -9.66 -25.47 -7.35
C LEU A 49 -10.02 -25.40 -5.86
N GLU A 50 -9.31 -26.14 -5.00
CA GLU A 50 -9.63 -26.22 -3.59
C GLU A 50 -9.24 -24.94 -2.85
N LYS A 51 -10.10 -24.48 -1.94
CA LYS A 51 -9.90 -23.19 -1.26
C LYS A 51 -8.91 -23.28 -0.11
N ASN A 52 -8.12 -22.23 0.05
CA ASN A 52 -7.17 -22.03 1.15
C ASN A 52 -6.20 -23.22 1.38
N ILE A 53 -5.70 -23.79 0.29
CA ILE A 53 -4.68 -24.84 0.32
C ILE A 53 -3.31 -24.21 0.45
N GLN A 54 -2.46 -24.82 1.29
CA GLN A 54 -1.02 -24.58 1.27
C GLN A 54 -0.30 -25.78 0.65
N ALA A 55 0.48 -25.52 -0.39
CA ALA A 55 1.19 -26.50 -1.19
C ALA A 55 2.71 -26.26 -1.12
N GLY A 56 3.48 -27.34 -1.18
CA GLY A 56 4.92 -27.33 -1.33
C GLY A 56 5.30 -28.02 -2.63
N PHE A 57 6.26 -27.45 -3.36
CA PHE A 57 6.85 -28.05 -4.55
C PHE A 57 8.36 -28.10 -4.38
N ARG A 58 8.99 -29.24 -4.71
CA ARG A 58 10.44 -29.41 -4.56
C ARG A 58 11.09 -30.00 -5.80
N LYS A 59 12.28 -29.48 -6.12
CA LYS A 59 13.16 -30.02 -7.16
C LYS A 59 14.61 -29.97 -6.69
N VAL A 60 15.33 -31.08 -6.83
CA VAL A 60 16.79 -31.11 -6.70
C VAL A 60 17.39 -30.79 -8.07
N VAL A 61 18.29 -29.84 -8.10
CA VAL A 61 18.96 -29.36 -9.32
C VAL A 61 20.46 -29.33 -9.10
N ARG A 62 21.24 -29.58 -10.15
CA ARG A 62 22.70 -29.49 -10.11
C ARG A 62 23.18 -28.43 -11.08
N ARG A 63 23.94 -27.46 -10.59
CA ARG A 63 24.61 -26.47 -11.45
C ARG A 63 25.81 -27.15 -12.13
N PRO A 64 25.93 -27.11 -13.48
CA PRO A 64 27.08 -27.67 -14.18
C PRO A 64 28.41 -27.02 -13.75
N GLU A 65 29.49 -27.80 -13.74
CA GLU A 65 30.86 -27.30 -13.52
C GLU A 65 31.29 -26.40 -14.69
N ALA A 66 32.06 -25.34 -14.39
CA ALA A 66 32.56 -24.39 -15.39
C ALA A 66 31.44 -23.72 -16.20
N SER A 67 30.32 -23.42 -15.55
CA SER A 67 29.20 -22.72 -16.16
C SER A 67 29.37 -21.20 -16.04
N ASP A 68 29.80 -20.57 -17.13
CA ASP A 68 29.87 -19.11 -17.28
C ASP A 68 28.46 -18.56 -17.55
N GLY A 69 27.66 -18.38 -16.50
CA GLY A 69 26.31 -17.82 -16.63
C GLY A 69 25.62 -17.56 -15.29
N ALA A 70 24.78 -16.53 -15.25
CA ALA A 70 23.93 -16.25 -14.11
C ALA A 70 22.86 -17.34 -13.96
N CYS A 71 22.61 -17.80 -12.72
CA CYS A 71 21.50 -18.66 -12.38
C CYS A 71 20.25 -17.80 -12.16
N LEU A 72 19.40 -17.69 -13.18
CA LEU A 72 18.17 -16.91 -13.11
C LEU A 72 16.97 -17.85 -12.97
N LEU A 73 16.23 -17.71 -11.87
CA LEU A 73 14.94 -18.38 -11.68
C LEU A 73 13.82 -17.43 -12.08
N LYS A 74 13.09 -17.82 -13.12
CA LYS A 74 11.84 -17.17 -13.51
C LYS A 74 10.71 -17.91 -12.85
N ILE A 75 9.84 -17.23 -12.11
CA ILE A 75 8.80 -17.87 -11.32
C ILE A 75 7.53 -17.01 -11.27
N THR A 76 6.39 -17.66 -11.35
CA THR A 76 5.08 -17.07 -11.08
C THR A 76 4.18 -18.12 -10.45
N ALA A 77 3.15 -17.68 -9.75
CA ALA A 77 2.16 -18.56 -9.17
C ALA A 77 0.79 -17.88 -9.16
N ARG A 78 -0.22 -18.68 -8.86
CA ARG A 78 -1.49 -18.19 -8.33
C ARG A 78 -1.83 -19.03 -7.09
N THR A 79 -2.02 -18.45 -5.90
CA THR A 79 -2.09 -17.00 -5.60
C THR A 79 -0.73 -16.38 -5.26
N PHE A 80 -0.04 -16.84 -4.21
CA PHE A 80 1.29 -16.34 -3.82
C PHE A 80 2.25 -17.49 -3.51
N TYR A 81 3.55 -17.27 -3.74
CA TYR A 81 4.64 -18.19 -3.47
C TYR A 81 5.69 -17.60 -2.53
N ARG A 82 6.39 -18.47 -1.79
CA ARG A 82 7.69 -18.23 -1.15
C ARG A 82 8.72 -19.21 -1.70
N LEU A 83 9.86 -18.69 -2.15
CA LEU A 83 10.95 -19.48 -2.69
C LEU A 83 12.03 -19.72 -1.63
N TYR A 84 12.47 -20.96 -1.51
CA TYR A 84 13.61 -21.36 -0.71
C TYR A 84 14.66 -22.07 -1.58
N VAL A 85 15.93 -21.76 -1.35
CA VAL A 85 17.07 -22.49 -1.92
C VAL A 85 17.91 -23.02 -0.76
N ASP A 86 18.04 -24.35 -0.67
CA ASP A 86 18.67 -25.04 0.47
C ASP A 86 18.12 -24.56 1.84
N GLY A 87 16.81 -24.34 1.90
CA GLY A 87 16.10 -23.88 3.10
C GLY A 87 16.22 -22.38 3.40
N ARG A 88 16.99 -21.61 2.62
CA ARG A 88 17.08 -20.15 2.75
C ARG A 88 15.99 -19.47 1.94
N LEU A 89 15.19 -18.59 2.57
CA LEU A 89 14.19 -17.77 1.89
C LEU A 89 14.88 -16.81 0.89
N MET A 90 14.45 -16.85 -0.36
CA MET A 90 15.00 -16.08 -1.48
C MET A 90 14.04 -15.04 -2.05
N GLY A 91 12.72 -15.23 -1.89
CA GLY A 91 11.72 -14.29 -2.40
C GLY A 91 10.29 -14.67 -2.03
N HIS A 92 9.40 -13.69 -2.16
CA HIS A 92 7.95 -13.84 -2.08
C HIS A 92 7.32 -13.13 -3.29
N GLY A 93 6.33 -13.75 -3.92
CA GLY A 93 5.64 -13.18 -5.08
C GLY A 93 4.39 -13.98 -5.46
N PRO A 94 3.92 -13.87 -6.71
CA PRO A 94 4.33 -12.88 -7.69
C PRO A 94 3.75 -11.49 -7.38
N ALA A 95 4.10 -10.50 -8.20
CA ALA A 95 3.27 -9.29 -8.32
C ALA A 95 1.88 -9.65 -8.84
N ARG A 96 0.82 -9.06 -8.28
CA ARG A 96 -0.56 -9.25 -8.72
C ARG A 96 -0.75 -8.79 -10.16
N ALA A 97 -1.64 -9.50 -10.85
CA ALA A 97 -1.97 -9.27 -12.25
C ALA A 97 -3.48 -9.35 -12.45
N ALA A 98 -3.96 -8.76 -13.55
CA ALA A 98 -5.33 -8.92 -14.01
C ALA A 98 -5.73 -10.39 -14.18
N HIS A 99 -7.04 -10.65 -14.20
CA HIS A 99 -7.58 -11.98 -14.50
C HIS A 99 -7.02 -12.53 -15.81
N GLY A 100 -6.77 -13.84 -15.86
CA GLY A 100 -6.12 -14.53 -16.98
C GLY A 100 -4.64 -14.21 -17.19
N HIS A 101 -4.05 -13.30 -16.41
CA HIS A 101 -2.65 -12.90 -16.53
C HIS A 101 -1.84 -13.30 -15.29
N ALA A 102 -0.53 -13.42 -15.46
CA ALA A 102 0.41 -13.72 -14.38
C ALA A 102 1.75 -13.00 -14.58
N ARG A 103 2.20 -12.23 -13.58
CA ARG A 103 3.50 -11.56 -13.66
C ARG A 103 4.62 -12.50 -13.23
N VAL A 104 5.64 -12.60 -14.07
CA VAL A 104 6.81 -13.44 -13.86
C VAL A 104 7.91 -12.66 -13.16
N ASP A 105 8.27 -13.10 -11.95
CA ASP A 105 9.45 -12.62 -11.25
C ASP A 105 10.70 -13.26 -11.86
N VAL A 106 11.79 -12.50 -11.94
CA VAL A 106 13.11 -12.99 -12.34
C VAL A 106 14.07 -12.77 -11.19
N LEU A 107 14.49 -13.86 -10.55
CA LEU A 107 15.33 -13.85 -9.37
C LEU A 107 16.73 -14.35 -9.70
N ASP A 108 17.73 -13.51 -9.46
CA ASP A 108 19.14 -13.93 -9.53
C ASP A 108 19.51 -14.71 -8.26
N ILE A 109 19.69 -16.02 -8.42
CA ILE A 109 20.10 -16.95 -7.36
C ILE A 109 21.53 -17.46 -7.54
N THR A 110 22.32 -16.84 -8.43
CA THR A 110 23.70 -17.26 -8.74
C THR A 110 24.56 -17.40 -7.50
N ALA A 111 24.44 -16.46 -6.57
CA ALA A 111 25.26 -16.41 -5.35
C ALA A 111 25.03 -17.59 -4.38
N VAL A 112 23.92 -18.32 -4.51
CA VAL A 112 23.61 -19.49 -3.67
C VAL A 112 23.74 -20.82 -4.42
N MET A 113 23.85 -20.78 -5.75
CA MET A 113 23.99 -21.94 -6.63
C MET A 113 25.48 -22.26 -6.87
N THR A 114 26.04 -23.11 -6.01
CA THR A 114 27.43 -23.59 -6.09
C THR A 114 27.61 -24.57 -7.24
N GLU A 115 28.64 -24.39 -8.05
CA GLU A 115 28.96 -25.29 -9.17
C GLU A 115 29.25 -26.72 -8.71
N GLY A 116 28.82 -27.70 -9.49
CA GLY A 116 29.05 -29.12 -9.24
C GLY A 116 28.26 -29.69 -8.06
N ARG A 117 27.56 -28.85 -7.28
CA ARG A 117 26.76 -29.26 -6.11
C ARG A 117 25.28 -29.39 -6.46
N GLU A 118 24.61 -30.33 -5.80
CA GLU A 118 23.14 -30.40 -5.79
C GLU A 118 22.55 -29.39 -4.81
N HIS A 119 21.52 -28.70 -5.28
CA HIS A 119 20.75 -27.70 -4.55
C HIS A 119 19.28 -28.07 -4.57
N THR A 120 18.60 -27.80 -3.46
CA THR A 120 17.16 -28.04 -3.33
C THR A 120 16.42 -26.73 -3.54
N LEU A 121 15.62 -26.66 -4.60
CA LEU A 121 14.62 -25.62 -4.81
C LEU A 121 13.33 -26.07 -4.15
N ALA A 122 12.80 -25.28 -3.22
CA ALA A 122 11.52 -25.51 -2.58
C ALA A 122 10.63 -24.27 -2.73
N VAL A 123 9.40 -24.46 -3.19
CA VAL A 123 8.40 -23.41 -3.37
C VAL A 123 7.20 -23.70 -2.49
N GLU A 124 6.93 -22.83 -1.53
CA GLU A 124 5.72 -22.84 -0.71
C GLU A 124 4.69 -21.95 -1.38
N LEU A 125 3.47 -22.43 -1.58
CA LEU A 125 2.43 -21.73 -2.34
C LEU A 125 1.12 -21.72 -1.55
N ALA A 126 0.49 -20.55 -1.40
CA ALA A 126 -0.87 -20.43 -0.89
C ALA A 126 -1.86 -20.29 -2.05
N GLY A 127 -2.66 -21.33 -2.24
CA GLY A 127 -3.75 -21.39 -3.18
C GLY A 127 -5.04 -20.98 -2.49
N TYR A 128 -5.37 -19.69 -2.53
CA TYR A 128 -6.55 -19.19 -1.83
C TYR A 128 -7.83 -19.59 -2.53
N ASN A 129 -7.88 -19.50 -3.86
CA ASN A 129 -9.07 -19.77 -4.68
C ASN A 129 -10.34 -19.11 -4.11
N ASP A 130 -10.15 -17.91 -3.55
CA ASP A 130 -11.18 -17.18 -2.83
C ASP A 130 -11.24 -15.74 -3.35
N PRO A 131 -12.32 -15.38 -4.08
CA PRO A 131 -12.45 -14.04 -4.65
C PRO A 131 -12.74 -13.02 -3.55
N ASN A 132 -11.87 -12.02 -3.42
CA ASN A 132 -12.00 -10.91 -2.46
C ASN A 132 -11.35 -9.64 -3.06
N VAL A 133 -11.14 -8.60 -2.24
CA VAL A 133 -10.71 -7.28 -2.73
C VAL A 133 -9.24 -7.19 -3.15
N TYR A 134 -8.39 -8.14 -2.75
CA TYR A 134 -6.94 -8.07 -3.00
C TYR A 134 -6.40 -9.21 -3.89
N VAL A 135 -7.21 -10.24 -4.18
CA VAL A 135 -6.88 -11.34 -5.11
C VAL A 135 -8.07 -11.70 -5.99
N THR A 136 -7.79 -12.17 -7.22
CA THR A 136 -8.81 -12.51 -8.24
C THR A 136 -9.65 -13.74 -7.90
N GLY A 137 -9.09 -14.69 -7.14
CA GLY A 137 -9.79 -15.92 -6.77
C GLY A 137 -9.80 -17.00 -7.87
N GLU A 138 -9.03 -16.83 -8.94
CA GLU A 138 -8.87 -17.87 -9.99
C GLU A 138 -8.06 -19.08 -9.48
N SER A 139 -8.06 -20.15 -10.27
CA SER A 139 -7.40 -21.43 -9.95
C SER A 139 -5.92 -21.31 -9.62
N SER A 140 -5.45 -22.17 -8.72
CA SER A 140 -4.08 -22.16 -8.25
C SER A 140 -3.13 -22.91 -9.18
N PHE A 141 -1.96 -22.33 -9.43
CA PHE A 141 -0.89 -22.98 -10.20
C PHE A 141 0.49 -22.46 -9.81
N LEU A 142 1.53 -23.24 -10.10
CA LEU A 142 2.94 -22.83 -10.08
C LEU A 142 3.55 -22.95 -11.49
N MET A 143 4.32 -21.96 -11.91
CA MET A 143 5.21 -22.05 -13.07
C MET A 143 6.60 -21.52 -12.70
N ALA A 144 7.64 -22.30 -12.97
CA ALA A 144 9.01 -21.85 -12.77
C ALA A 144 9.98 -22.44 -13.79
N GLU A 145 11.01 -21.68 -14.15
CA GLU A 145 12.09 -22.05 -15.06
C GLU A 145 13.43 -21.52 -14.52
N LEU A 146 14.34 -22.43 -14.19
CA LEU A 146 15.72 -22.11 -13.83
C LEU A 146 16.62 -22.19 -15.06
N THR A 147 17.35 -21.11 -15.30
CA THR A 147 18.32 -21.01 -16.40
C THR A 147 19.73 -20.76 -15.89
N VAL A 148 20.73 -21.22 -16.64
CA VAL A 148 22.13 -20.81 -16.50
C VAL A 148 22.61 -20.34 -17.86
N GLY A 149 22.84 -19.04 -18.00
CA GLY A 149 22.92 -18.41 -19.32
C GLY A 149 21.62 -18.62 -20.09
N ASP A 150 21.71 -19.12 -21.32
CA ASP A 150 20.53 -19.41 -22.16
C ASP A 150 19.96 -20.83 -21.99
N THR A 151 20.63 -21.68 -21.20
CA THR A 151 20.28 -23.09 -21.01
C THR A 151 19.30 -23.25 -19.86
N VAL A 152 18.17 -23.92 -20.11
CA VAL A 152 17.21 -24.31 -19.07
C VAL A 152 17.76 -25.53 -18.31
N LEU A 153 17.96 -25.39 -17.00
CA LEU A 153 18.42 -26.48 -16.12
C LEU A 153 17.26 -27.27 -15.50
N ALA A 154 16.17 -26.57 -15.17
CA ALA A 154 14.97 -27.17 -14.60
C ALA A 154 13.77 -26.29 -14.92
N TYR A 155 12.61 -26.90 -15.08
CA TYR A 155 11.35 -26.21 -15.29
C TYR A 155 10.22 -27.01 -14.64
N THR A 156 9.09 -26.36 -14.35
CA THR A 156 7.92 -27.02 -13.76
C THR A 156 7.26 -27.97 -14.75
N ASP A 157 7.12 -29.22 -14.34
CA ASP A 157 6.44 -30.32 -15.03
C ASP A 157 6.06 -31.40 -13.99
N HIS A 158 5.50 -32.51 -14.45
CA HIS A 158 5.13 -33.66 -13.60
C HIS A 158 6.29 -34.27 -12.80
N SER A 159 7.56 -33.94 -13.09
CA SER A 159 8.73 -34.50 -12.41
C SER A 159 9.10 -33.77 -11.12
N TRP A 160 8.32 -32.77 -10.71
CA TRP A 160 8.44 -32.11 -9.41
C TRP A 160 7.79 -32.93 -8.31
N GLN A 161 8.34 -32.86 -7.10
CA GLN A 161 7.71 -33.44 -5.93
C GLN A 161 6.68 -32.46 -5.36
N GLY A 162 5.46 -32.93 -5.13
CA GLY A 162 4.37 -32.14 -4.53
C GLY A 162 4.13 -32.54 -3.07
N PHE A 163 3.75 -31.56 -2.25
CA PHE A 163 3.46 -31.74 -0.83
C PHE A 163 2.21 -30.94 -0.45
N ARG A 164 1.22 -31.58 0.16
CA ARG A 164 0.15 -30.89 0.87
C ARG A 164 0.67 -30.50 2.26
N LEU A 165 0.77 -29.20 2.52
CA LEU A 165 1.25 -28.68 3.80
C LEU A 165 0.05 -28.54 4.75
N TYR A 166 -0.15 -29.55 5.59
CA TYR A 166 -1.27 -29.62 6.54
C TYR A 166 -1.06 -28.78 7.79
N GLN A 167 0.18 -28.32 8.02
CA GLN A 167 0.54 -27.58 9.22
C GLN A 167 -0.25 -26.26 9.29
N ARG A 168 -0.42 -25.53 8.19
CA ARG A 168 -1.38 -24.43 8.13
C ARG A 168 -2.77 -24.98 7.96
N ARG A 169 -3.63 -24.77 8.96
CA ARG A 169 -5.02 -25.22 8.91
C ARG A 169 -5.75 -24.54 7.77
N GLN A 170 -6.47 -25.34 7.01
CA GLN A 170 -7.28 -24.87 5.87
C GLN A 170 -8.53 -24.12 6.33
N LEU A 171 -9.14 -24.53 7.45
CA LEU A 171 -10.35 -23.92 7.99
C LEU A 171 -10.02 -23.19 9.31
N THR A 172 -10.06 -21.85 9.25
CA THR A 172 -9.77 -20.93 10.37
C THR A 172 -10.75 -19.76 10.32
N GLU A 173 -10.74 -18.90 11.35
CA GLU A 173 -11.49 -17.64 11.32
C GLU A 173 -11.03 -16.75 10.14
N ALA A 174 -11.93 -15.95 9.59
CA ALA A 174 -11.55 -14.96 8.59
C ALA A 174 -10.50 -13.97 9.13
N PHE A 175 -9.62 -13.51 8.26
CA PHE A 175 -8.72 -12.42 8.60
C PHE A 175 -9.51 -11.11 8.71
N SER A 176 -10.22 -10.70 7.67
CA SER A 176 -11.03 -9.47 7.67
C SER A 176 -12.19 -9.61 6.69
N HIS A 177 -12.99 -8.57 6.50
CA HIS A 177 -13.98 -8.53 5.42
C HIS A 177 -13.35 -8.54 4.01
N ALA A 178 -12.05 -8.23 3.92
CA ALA A 178 -11.34 -7.91 2.68
C ALA A 178 -10.28 -8.95 2.30
N ARG A 179 -9.64 -9.57 3.29
CA ARG A 179 -8.60 -10.58 3.06
C ARG A 179 -9.12 -12.00 3.31
N CYS A 180 -8.27 -12.98 2.97
CA CYS A 180 -8.55 -14.40 3.12
C CYS A 180 -8.66 -14.82 4.60
N LEU A 181 -8.45 -16.11 4.87
CA LEU A 181 -8.51 -16.69 6.20
C LEU A 181 -7.28 -16.33 7.06
N GLY A 182 -7.50 -16.19 8.38
CA GLY A 182 -6.45 -16.03 9.37
C GLY A 182 -5.59 -17.29 9.50
N GLU A 183 -4.50 -17.22 10.26
CA GLU A 183 -3.48 -18.26 10.24
C GLU A 183 -3.34 -19.00 11.59
N THR A 184 -3.65 -20.29 11.55
CA THR A 184 -3.41 -21.24 12.65
C THR A 184 -2.55 -22.38 12.13
N TYR A 185 -1.52 -22.71 12.90
CA TYR A 185 -0.54 -23.74 12.55
C TYR A 185 -0.47 -24.85 13.59
N ASP A 186 -0.43 -26.09 13.12
CA ASP A 186 -0.06 -27.27 13.89
C ASP A 186 1.42 -27.60 13.60
N MET A 187 2.29 -27.24 14.53
CA MET A 187 3.74 -27.23 14.36
C MET A 187 4.37 -28.53 14.86
N ASP A 188 4.99 -29.25 13.94
CA ASP A 188 5.87 -30.38 14.21
C ASP A 188 7.07 -30.36 13.24
N ARG A 189 7.92 -31.39 13.27
CA ARG A 189 9.14 -31.44 12.44
C ARG A 189 8.84 -31.35 10.93
N SER A 190 7.70 -31.87 10.48
CA SER A 190 7.33 -31.91 9.08
C SER A 190 7.07 -30.52 8.47
N PHE A 191 6.87 -29.47 9.28
CA PHE A 191 6.76 -28.08 8.82
C PHE A 191 7.99 -27.62 8.01
N ILE A 192 9.18 -28.05 8.40
CA ILE A 192 10.46 -27.65 7.77
C ILE A 192 11.02 -28.77 6.89
N ASP A 193 10.81 -30.03 7.27
CA ASP A 193 11.49 -31.18 6.66
C ASP A 193 11.25 -31.27 5.14
N TRP A 194 10.03 -30.97 4.66
CA TRP A 194 9.70 -31.04 3.24
C TRP A 194 10.62 -30.14 2.38
N ARG A 195 11.15 -29.04 2.92
CA ARG A 195 11.97 -28.06 2.18
C ARG A 195 13.38 -28.57 1.86
N THR A 196 13.96 -29.42 2.71
CA THR A 196 15.39 -29.75 2.66
C THR A 196 15.72 -31.24 2.87
N ASN A 197 14.83 -32.04 3.45
CA ASN A 197 15.08 -33.46 3.70
C ASN A 197 14.79 -34.29 2.45
N VAL A 198 15.85 -34.74 1.76
CA VAL A 198 15.77 -35.53 0.52
C VAL A 198 15.74 -37.05 0.79
N GLY A 199 15.92 -37.49 2.06
CA GLY A 199 16.14 -38.89 2.41
C GLY A 199 14.90 -39.70 2.82
N GLU A 200 14.05 -39.16 3.70
CA GLU A 200 12.79 -39.79 4.13
C GLU A 200 11.62 -39.15 3.38
N GLU A 201 10.57 -39.92 3.03
CA GLU A 201 9.35 -39.37 2.41
C GLU A 201 8.69 -38.38 3.38
N PRO A 202 8.67 -37.07 3.07
CA PRO A 202 8.05 -36.08 3.94
C PRO A 202 6.54 -36.32 4.02
N VAL A 203 5.96 -36.02 5.19
CA VAL A 203 4.51 -36.07 5.40
C VAL A 203 3.80 -35.20 4.36
N GLY A 204 2.72 -35.71 3.78
CA GLY A 204 1.88 -34.98 2.84
C GLY A 204 2.35 -35.00 1.39
N GLN A 205 3.37 -35.81 1.04
CA GLN A 205 3.77 -36.00 -0.35
C GLN A 205 2.58 -36.48 -1.21
N THR A 206 2.38 -35.86 -2.37
CA THR A 206 1.28 -36.15 -3.30
C THR A 206 1.74 -35.98 -4.75
N GLU A 207 0.98 -36.54 -5.67
CA GLU A 207 1.23 -36.40 -7.11
C GLU A 207 1.05 -34.95 -7.56
N VAL A 208 1.90 -34.54 -8.50
CA VAL A 208 1.80 -33.26 -9.22
C VAL A 208 1.13 -33.52 -10.56
N GLU A 209 0.17 -32.68 -10.94
CA GLU A 209 -0.44 -32.69 -12.27
C GLU A 209 -0.01 -31.46 -13.07
N GLU A 210 0.15 -31.64 -14.38
CA GLU A 210 0.28 -30.54 -15.32
C GLU A 210 -1.12 -30.04 -15.68
N LEU A 211 -1.35 -28.74 -15.55
CA LEU A 211 -2.66 -28.13 -15.80
C LEU A 211 -2.82 -27.70 -17.26
N ASP A 212 -4.06 -27.70 -17.72
CA ASP A 212 -4.44 -27.13 -19.02
C ASP A 212 -4.53 -25.60 -19.00
N GLU A 213 -4.30 -24.97 -17.84
CA GLU A 213 -4.28 -23.51 -17.70
C GLU A 213 -3.23 -22.87 -18.62
N ARG A 214 -3.56 -21.72 -19.22
CA ARG A 214 -2.68 -20.98 -20.14
C ARG A 214 -2.69 -19.50 -19.80
N PRO A 215 -2.13 -19.08 -18.64
CA PRO A 215 -2.12 -17.68 -18.26
C PRO A 215 -1.27 -16.86 -19.24
N VAL A 216 -1.70 -15.65 -19.54
CA VAL A 216 -0.88 -14.70 -20.29
C VAL A 216 0.24 -14.21 -19.38
N LEU A 217 1.47 -14.66 -19.68
CA LEU A 217 2.63 -14.27 -18.89
C LEU A 217 3.03 -12.83 -19.19
N LEU A 218 3.15 -12.03 -18.13
CA LEU A 218 3.62 -10.64 -18.18
C LEU A 218 4.97 -10.53 -17.47
N PRO A 219 5.88 -9.64 -17.90
CA PRO A 219 7.06 -9.34 -17.11
C PRO A 219 6.67 -8.68 -15.78
N ARG A 220 7.46 -8.91 -14.73
CA ARG A 220 7.44 -8.04 -13.54
C ARG A 220 7.92 -6.66 -13.95
N VAL A 221 7.01 -5.68 -14.01
CA VAL A 221 7.32 -4.29 -14.35
C VAL A 221 7.65 -3.44 -13.13
N VAL A 222 7.48 -3.98 -11.93
CA VAL A 222 7.69 -3.30 -10.63
C VAL A 222 8.96 -3.81 -9.92
N PRO A 223 9.62 -3.01 -9.07
CA PRO A 223 10.73 -3.45 -8.23
C PRO A 223 10.41 -4.67 -7.37
N LEU A 224 11.42 -5.47 -7.05
CA LEU A 224 11.28 -6.52 -6.03
C LEU A 224 11.13 -5.87 -4.64
N PRO A 225 10.31 -6.47 -3.76
CA PRO A 225 10.04 -5.92 -2.44
C PRO A 225 11.30 -5.92 -1.56
N ASP A 226 11.34 -5.03 -0.56
CA ASP A 226 12.31 -5.10 0.53
C ASP A 226 11.95 -6.24 1.47
N MET A 227 12.82 -7.26 1.51
CA MET A 227 12.71 -8.44 2.36
C MET A 227 13.83 -8.53 3.40
N ARG A 228 14.47 -7.41 3.77
CA ARG A 228 15.44 -7.38 4.86
C ARG A 228 14.81 -7.82 6.17
N VAL A 229 15.60 -8.49 7.01
CA VAL A 229 15.17 -8.85 8.38
C VAL A 229 15.55 -7.76 9.37
N THR A 230 14.58 -7.27 10.13
CA THR A 230 14.76 -6.30 11.22
C THR A 230 14.56 -6.96 12.58
N ARG A 231 15.29 -6.48 13.59
CA ARG A 231 15.27 -6.94 14.99
C ARG A 231 15.21 -5.74 15.93
N ASN A 232 14.02 -5.19 16.07
CA ASN A 232 13.72 -3.97 16.83
C ASN A 232 12.73 -4.20 17.97
N ALA A 233 12.26 -5.44 18.17
CA ALA A 233 11.38 -5.80 19.28
C ALA A 233 12.02 -5.50 20.64
N ARG A 234 11.31 -4.78 21.50
CA ARG A 234 11.70 -4.50 22.89
C ARG A 234 10.59 -4.95 23.82
N LEU A 235 10.92 -5.78 24.80
CA LEU A 235 9.95 -6.23 25.79
C LEU A 235 9.43 -5.04 26.62
N ILE A 236 8.11 -4.90 26.69
CA ILE A 236 7.42 -3.82 27.42
C ILE A 236 6.62 -4.32 28.63
N SER A 237 6.16 -5.58 28.63
CA SER A 237 5.48 -6.16 29.79
C SER A 237 5.51 -7.68 29.82
N VAL A 238 5.38 -8.22 31.03
CA VAL A 238 5.16 -9.65 31.31
C VAL A 238 4.04 -9.76 32.32
N HIS A 239 3.07 -10.63 32.07
CA HIS A 239 1.95 -10.91 32.97
C HIS A 239 1.49 -12.36 32.81
N ASP A 240 0.82 -12.89 33.82
CA ASP A 240 -0.03 -14.07 33.61
C ASP A 240 -1.31 -13.62 32.92
N THR A 241 -2.01 -14.56 32.29
CA THR A 241 -3.30 -14.29 31.64
C THR A 241 -4.34 -15.35 31.99
N GLU A 242 -5.57 -14.91 32.14
CA GLU A 242 -6.75 -15.78 32.30
C GLU A 242 -7.87 -15.36 31.36
N VAL A 243 -8.65 -16.34 30.90
CA VAL A 243 -9.78 -16.12 30.00
C VAL A 243 -11.05 -15.90 30.82
N ASP A 244 -11.68 -14.75 30.66
CA ASP A 244 -13.03 -14.49 31.15
C ASP A 244 -14.06 -14.82 30.06
N PRO A 245 -14.81 -15.94 30.17
CA PRO A 245 -15.78 -16.34 29.14
C PRO A 245 -16.95 -15.37 28.99
N ASP A 246 -17.23 -14.56 30.01
CA ASP A 246 -18.35 -13.61 30.05
C ASP A 246 -17.93 -12.20 29.60
N LEU A 247 -16.63 -11.97 29.36
CA LEU A 247 -16.16 -10.69 28.84
C LEU A 247 -16.74 -10.42 27.45
N ALA A 248 -17.49 -9.32 27.36
CA ALA A 248 -18.12 -8.86 26.14
C ALA A 248 -17.05 -8.42 25.12
N ILE A 249 -17.17 -8.91 23.90
CA ILE A 249 -16.34 -8.49 22.78
C ILE A 249 -17.11 -7.42 22.02
N ALA A 250 -16.54 -6.23 21.89
CA ALA A 250 -17.17 -5.16 21.13
C ALA A 250 -17.32 -5.59 19.65
N PRO A 251 -18.51 -5.43 19.04
CA PRO A 251 -18.67 -5.67 17.62
C PRO A 251 -17.89 -4.61 16.84
N HIS A 252 -17.36 -5.01 15.69
CA HIS A 252 -16.72 -4.08 14.74
C HIS A 252 -17.38 -4.28 13.37
N PRO A 253 -17.79 -3.19 12.67
CA PRO A 253 -18.54 -3.29 11.41
C PRO A 253 -17.79 -4.07 10.32
N HIS A 254 -16.46 -3.95 10.31
CA HIS A 254 -15.58 -4.65 9.36
C HIS A 254 -15.17 -6.07 9.80
N PHE A 255 -15.49 -6.52 11.03
CA PHE A 255 -15.16 -7.86 11.50
C PHE A 255 -16.31 -8.82 11.20
N ARG A 256 -16.05 -9.86 10.41
CA ARG A 256 -17.05 -10.88 10.09
C ARG A 256 -16.91 -12.07 11.05
N GLU A 257 -17.82 -12.20 12.00
CA GLU A 257 -17.78 -13.29 13.01
C GLU A 257 -18.00 -14.68 12.43
N GLU A 258 -18.89 -14.77 11.45
CA GLU A 258 -19.19 -15.96 10.68
C GLU A 258 -19.21 -15.48 9.24
N THR A 259 -18.23 -15.87 8.45
CA THR A 259 -18.24 -15.46 7.05
C THR A 259 -19.44 -16.07 6.35
N ASN A 260 -20.28 -15.21 5.74
CA ASN A 260 -21.23 -15.57 4.69
C ASN A 260 -20.58 -16.32 3.50
N TYR A 261 -19.25 -16.44 3.46
CA TYR A 261 -18.49 -17.20 2.47
C TYR A 261 -18.59 -18.73 2.62
N PHE A 262 -19.01 -19.24 3.79
CA PHE A 262 -18.95 -20.67 4.10
C PHE A 262 -20.24 -21.24 4.70
N HIS A 263 -21.41 -20.96 4.10
CA HIS A 263 -22.63 -21.73 4.40
C HIS A 263 -22.47 -23.25 4.13
N THR A 264 -21.33 -23.67 3.54
CA THR A 264 -20.97 -25.05 3.17
C THR A 264 -19.91 -25.70 4.06
N PHE A 265 -19.27 -25.00 5.01
CA PHE A 265 -18.28 -25.62 5.92
C PHE A 265 -18.84 -25.81 7.33
N PRO A 266 -18.37 -26.82 8.08
CA PRO A 266 -18.75 -27.00 9.48
C PRO A 266 -18.36 -25.78 10.33
N PRO A 267 -19.05 -25.53 11.46
CA PRO A 267 -18.72 -24.43 12.37
C PRO A 267 -17.23 -24.46 12.79
N ILE A 268 -16.61 -23.28 12.80
CA ILE A 268 -15.21 -23.13 13.23
C ILE A 268 -15.14 -23.32 14.75
N VAL A 269 -14.48 -24.38 15.19
CA VAL A 269 -14.35 -24.74 16.61
C VAL A 269 -13.26 -23.91 17.29
N ASP A 270 -12.11 -23.72 16.65
CA ASP A 270 -10.97 -22.99 17.20
C ASP A 270 -11.05 -21.51 16.78
N ARG A 271 -11.30 -20.63 17.75
CA ARG A 271 -11.46 -19.18 17.55
C ARG A 271 -10.43 -18.37 18.33
N PRO A 272 -9.16 -18.30 17.87
CA PRO A 272 -8.09 -17.61 18.58
C PRO A 272 -8.38 -16.13 18.84
N SER A 273 -9.07 -15.44 17.92
CA SER A 273 -9.40 -14.02 18.09
C SER A 273 -10.38 -13.81 19.24
N VAL A 274 -11.40 -14.67 19.38
CA VAL A 274 -12.36 -14.66 20.49
C VAL A 274 -11.65 -14.94 21.80
N ALA A 275 -10.86 -16.00 21.83
CA ALA A 275 -10.14 -16.41 23.04
C ALA A 275 -9.20 -15.30 23.54
N CYS A 276 -8.41 -14.71 22.63
CA CYS A 276 -7.48 -13.64 22.99
C CYS A 276 -8.18 -12.33 23.38
N SER A 277 -9.38 -12.04 22.86
CA SER A 277 -10.16 -10.86 23.23
C SER A 277 -10.74 -10.95 24.66
N ARG A 278 -10.73 -12.15 25.24
CA ARG A 278 -11.22 -12.46 26.59
C ARG A 278 -10.12 -12.60 27.63
N GLU A 279 -8.88 -12.38 27.23
CA GLU A 279 -7.72 -12.48 28.11
C GLU A 279 -7.60 -11.25 29.02
N LEU A 280 -7.56 -11.49 30.33
CA LEU A 280 -7.36 -10.49 31.36
C LEU A 280 -5.94 -10.63 31.97
N PRO A 281 -5.20 -9.52 32.14
CA PRO A 281 -3.86 -9.57 32.70
C PRO A 281 -3.88 -9.79 34.22
N LEU A 282 -2.96 -10.61 34.71
CA LEU A 282 -2.74 -10.91 36.12
C LEU A 282 -1.27 -10.70 36.52
N PRO A 283 -0.98 -10.55 37.83
CA PRO A 283 0.40 -10.59 38.31
C PRO A 283 1.11 -11.88 37.84
N PHE A 284 2.30 -11.72 37.25
CA PHE A 284 3.07 -12.86 36.77
C PHE A 284 3.54 -13.75 37.92
N THR A 285 3.20 -15.04 37.88
CA THR A 285 3.58 -16.04 38.89
C THR A 285 4.49 -17.14 38.34
N GLY A 286 4.78 -17.11 37.03
CA GLY A 286 5.69 -18.04 36.37
C GLY A 286 7.18 -17.75 36.60
N ILE A 287 8.02 -18.36 35.77
CA ILE A 287 9.47 -18.19 35.77
C ILE A 287 9.93 -17.67 34.42
N ILE A 288 10.77 -16.63 34.43
CA ILE A 288 11.56 -16.21 33.27
C ILE A 288 13.03 -16.49 33.57
N GLN A 289 13.63 -17.35 32.77
CA GLN A 289 15.07 -17.63 32.82
C GLN A 289 15.77 -16.95 31.66
N ARG A 290 16.91 -16.32 31.97
CA ARG A 290 17.86 -15.74 31.01
C ARG A 290 17.17 -14.83 30.00
N MET A 291 17.03 -13.54 30.33
CA MET A 291 16.66 -12.53 29.35
C MET A 291 17.93 -11.78 28.92
N ASP A 292 18.30 -11.90 27.65
CA ASP A 292 19.43 -11.16 27.09
C ASP A 292 18.99 -10.09 26.08
N ARG A 293 19.98 -9.42 25.48
CA ARG A 293 19.73 -8.30 24.56
C ARG A 293 19.06 -8.70 23.24
N ASP A 294 19.02 -10.00 22.93
CA ASP A 294 18.46 -10.54 21.70
C ASP A 294 17.03 -11.06 21.92
N ASN A 295 16.38 -10.70 23.05
CA ASN A 295 15.09 -11.24 23.49
C ASN A 295 15.07 -12.76 23.65
N HIS A 296 16.24 -13.40 23.76
CA HIS A 296 16.29 -14.79 24.14
C HIS A 296 15.77 -14.89 25.58
N CYS A 297 14.71 -15.66 25.80
CA CYS A 297 14.21 -16.01 27.13
C CYS A 297 13.52 -17.36 27.16
N THR A 298 13.72 -18.11 28.24
CA THR A 298 12.86 -19.26 28.57
C THR A 298 11.76 -18.79 29.51
N ILE A 299 10.51 -18.95 29.09
CA ILE A 299 9.33 -18.67 29.89
C ILE A 299 8.61 -19.96 30.24
N GLN A 300 8.29 -20.08 31.53
CA GLN A 300 7.53 -21.17 32.11
C GLN A 300 6.35 -20.57 32.88
N PRO A 301 5.11 -20.69 32.39
CA PRO A 301 3.92 -20.31 33.15
C PRO A 301 3.82 -21.10 34.46
N ALA A 302 3.15 -20.52 35.46
CA ALA A 302 2.76 -21.27 36.65
C ALA A 302 1.73 -22.36 36.29
N PRO A 303 1.64 -23.47 37.05
CA PRO A 303 0.64 -24.51 36.80
C PRO A 303 -0.78 -23.94 36.71
N GLY A 304 -1.48 -24.27 35.62
CA GLY A 304 -2.86 -23.80 35.35
C GLY A 304 -2.97 -22.35 34.89
N ARG A 305 -1.85 -21.64 34.68
CA ARG A 305 -1.81 -20.29 34.12
C ARG A 305 -1.23 -20.30 32.71
N ALA A 306 -1.55 -19.24 31.97
CA ALA A 306 -0.84 -18.87 30.75
C ALA A 306 -0.01 -17.62 31.03
N ALA A 307 1.08 -17.42 30.28
CA ALA A 307 1.95 -16.26 30.45
C ALA A 307 2.03 -15.46 29.16
N ALA A 308 2.07 -14.13 29.27
CA ALA A 308 2.13 -13.22 28.15
C ALA A 308 3.38 -12.33 28.21
N LEU A 309 4.03 -12.14 27.06
CA LEU A 309 5.13 -11.19 26.86
C LEU A 309 4.75 -10.21 25.75
N ALA A 310 4.68 -8.93 26.05
CA ALA A 310 4.38 -7.89 25.05
C ALA A 310 5.66 -7.15 24.61
N TYR A 311 5.75 -6.86 23.32
CA TYR A 311 6.88 -6.19 22.69
C TYR A 311 6.43 -4.96 21.89
N ASP A 312 7.21 -3.88 21.96
CA ASP A 312 7.13 -2.70 21.07
C ASP A 312 8.29 -2.75 20.08
N PHE A 313 8.00 -2.63 18.79
CA PHE A 313 8.99 -2.57 17.72
C PHE A 313 9.51 -1.14 17.48
N GLY A 314 8.94 -0.15 18.17
CA GLY A 314 9.34 1.26 18.16
C GLY A 314 8.73 2.07 17.02
N GLU A 315 8.37 1.42 15.92
CA GLU A 315 7.78 2.01 14.72
C GLU A 315 6.81 1.04 14.06
N MET A 316 6.00 1.55 13.14
CA MET A 316 5.12 0.72 12.31
C MET A 316 5.97 -0.15 11.36
N ASN A 317 5.73 -1.46 11.37
CA ASN A 317 6.37 -2.44 10.49
C ASN A 317 5.35 -2.98 9.48
N SER A 318 5.79 -3.25 8.25
CA SER A 318 5.02 -3.94 7.20
C SER A 318 5.80 -5.17 6.73
N GLY A 319 5.24 -6.36 6.92
CA GLY A 319 5.88 -7.60 6.50
C GLY A 319 5.45 -8.83 7.27
N PHE A 320 6.31 -9.84 7.28
CA PHE A 320 6.05 -11.13 7.89
C PHE A 320 6.64 -11.16 9.31
N ILE A 321 5.78 -11.44 10.30
CA ILE A 321 6.20 -11.70 11.67
C ILE A 321 6.95 -13.04 11.71
N GLY A 322 8.17 -13.01 12.21
CA GLY A 322 9.03 -14.19 12.36
C GLY A 322 9.44 -14.44 13.80
N ILE A 323 9.53 -15.70 14.18
CA ILE A 323 9.94 -16.12 15.53
C ILE A 323 10.79 -17.39 15.46
N GLU A 324 11.86 -17.42 16.24
CA GLU A 324 12.60 -18.65 16.55
C GLU A 324 12.29 -19.07 17.98
N TYR A 325 11.86 -20.32 18.18
CA TYR A 325 11.54 -20.82 19.51
C TYR A 325 11.82 -22.31 19.68
N THR A 326 11.91 -22.74 20.93
CA THR A 326 11.89 -24.15 21.33
C THR A 326 10.68 -24.40 22.20
N CYS A 327 9.82 -25.30 21.77
CA CYS A 327 8.73 -25.87 22.53
C CYS A 327 9.27 -27.08 23.30
N LEU A 328 9.25 -27.03 24.64
CA LEU A 328 9.82 -28.10 25.47
C LEU A 328 8.83 -29.24 25.67
N GLU A 329 7.56 -28.90 25.78
CA GLU A 329 6.41 -29.80 25.87
C GLU A 329 5.30 -29.28 24.98
N ALA A 330 4.42 -30.17 24.50
CA ALA A 330 3.32 -29.77 23.64
C ALA A 330 2.51 -28.61 24.25
N GLY A 331 2.25 -27.56 23.48
CA GLY A 331 1.59 -26.35 23.95
C GLY A 331 1.27 -25.37 22.84
N THR A 332 0.59 -24.29 23.18
CA THR A 332 0.17 -23.26 22.21
C THR A 332 0.89 -21.95 22.46
N LEU A 333 1.39 -21.35 21.38
CA LEU A 333 1.94 -20.00 21.35
C LEU A 333 1.08 -19.14 20.42
N ASP A 334 0.38 -18.15 20.96
CA ASP A 334 -0.32 -17.13 20.16
C ASP A 334 0.54 -15.88 20.01
N LEU A 335 0.59 -15.34 18.80
CA LEU A 335 1.15 -14.04 18.48
C LEU A 335 -0.01 -13.10 18.20
N VAL A 336 -0.34 -12.24 19.16
CA VAL A 336 -1.35 -11.19 19.01
C VAL A 336 -0.64 -9.91 18.59
N PHE A 337 -0.90 -9.43 17.38
CA PHE A 337 -0.28 -8.21 16.87
C PHE A 337 -1.26 -7.04 16.81
N THR A 338 -0.77 -5.81 16.85
CA THR A 338 -1.58 -4.61 16.63
C THR A 338 -0.68 -3.44 16.20
N ASP A 339 -1.23 -2.50 15.44
CA ASP A 339 -0.60 -1.24 15.08
C ASP A 339 -0.75 -0.17 16.18
N LEU A 340 -1.84 -0.22 16.94
CA LEU A 340 -2.13 0.70 18.04
C LEU A 340 -2.61 -0.06 19.29
N LEU A 341 -2.24 0.43 20.47
CA LEU A 341 -2.82 -0.03 21.74
C LEU A 341 -4.07 0.79 22.07
N GLU A 342 -5.03 0.18 22.74
CA GLU A 342 -6.22 0.87 23.25
C GLU A 342 -5.83 1.87 24.36
N ASP A 343 -6.74 2.77 24.76
CA ASP A 343 -6.50 3.82 25.77
C ASP A 343 -5.92 3.30 27.10
N ARG A 344 -6.22 2.05 27.47
CA ARG A 344 -5.70 1.39 28.68
C ARG A 344 -4.34 0.71 28.49
N GLY A 345 -3.71 0.87 27.32
CA GLY A 345 -2.49 0.18 26.93
C GLY A 345 -2.69 -1.30 26.59
N THR A 346 -3.93 -1.73 26.32
CA THR A 346 -4.26 -3.13 26.04
C THR A 346 -4.19 -3.45 24.54
N PHE A 347 -3.87 -4.70 24.23
CA PHE A 347 -3.93 -5.22 22.86
C PHE A 347 -5.39 -5.46 22.45
N ASN A 348 -5.72 -5.15 21.20
CA ASN A 348 -7.00 -5.47 20.59
C ASN A 348 -6.81 -6.57 19.52
N PRO A 349 -7.21 -7.83 19.79
CA PRO A 349 -7.06 -8.94 18.84
C PRO A 349 -7.96 -8.84 17.60
N ARG A 350 -8.86 -7.85 17.55
CA ARG A 350 -9.80 -7.57 16.45
C ARG A 350 -9.62 -6.16 15.86
N ARG A 351 -8.42 -5.59 16.01
CA ARG A 351 -8.10 -4.21 15.61
C ARG A 351 -8.44 -3.96 14.14
N SER A 352 -9.08 -2.82 13.84
CA SER A 352 -9.53 -2.45 12.48
C SER A 352 -10.36 -3.54 11.80
N GLY A 353 -11.20 -4.23 12.57
CA GLY A 353 -12.02 -5.32 12.08
C GLY A 353 -11.25 -6.51 11.48
N SER A 354 -10.00 -6.71 11.90
CA SER A 354 -9.12 -7.78 11.43
C SER A 354 -8.77 -8.74 12.56
N ASN A 355 -8.68 -10.04 12.28
CA ASN A 355 -8.15 -11.05 13.18
C ASN A 355 -6.63 -10.88 13.27
N CYS A 356 -6.17 -10.34 14.40
CA CYS A 356 -4.77 -10.06 14.64
C CYS A 356 -4.10 -11.14 15.50
N VAL A 357 -4.49 -12.41 15.35
CA VAL A 357 -3.93 -13.54 16.08
C VAL A 357 -3.39 -14.60 15.14
N ILE A 358 -2.11 -14.94 15.30
CA ILE A 358 -1.48 -16.11 14.69
C ILE A 358 -1.30 -17.16 15.79
N ARG A 359 -1.85 -18.37 15.60
CA ARG A 359 -1.77 -19.45 16.59
C ARG A 359 -0.81 -20.55 16.16
N LEU A 360 0.13 -20.93 17.04
CA LEU A 360 1.07 -22.02 16.84
C LEU A 360 0.85 -23.14 17.88
N ASN A 361 0.15 -24.20 17.50
CA ASN A 361 0.00 -25.41 18.32
C ASN A 361 1.21 -26.30 18.11
N SER A 362 2.15 -26.29 19.06
CA SER A 362 3.49 -26.84 18.87
C SER A 362 3.68 -28.16 19.60
N GLN A 363 4.23 -29.15 18.90
CA GLN A 363 4.86 -30.32 19.49
C GLN A 363 6.27 -29.99 20.00
N PRO A 364 6.86 -30.83 20.89
CA PRO A 364 8.22 -30.62 21.36
C PRO A 364 9.22 -30.53 20.19
N GLY A 365 10.01 -29.46 20.15
CA GLY A 365 10.93 -29.20 19.05
C GLY A 365 11.45 -27.77 18.98
N ARG A 366 12.39 -27.52 18.09
CA ARG A 366 12.89 -26.17 17.76
C ARG A 366 12.40 -25.80 16.37
N PHE A 367 11.84 -24.59 16.25
CA PHE A 367 11.23 -24.09 15.04
C PHE A 367 11.71 -22.69 14.72
N THR A 368 11.93 -22.44 13.42
CA THR A 368 11.98 -21.10 12.85
C THR A 368 10.70 -20.93 12.05
N PHE A 369 9.83 -20.04 12.52
CA PHE A 369 8.53 -19.77 11.92
C PHE A 369 8.50 -18.36 11.33
N VAL A 370 7.91 -18.24 10.15
CA VAL A 370 7.58 -16.95 9.52
C VAL A 370 6.17 -17.10 8.96
N VAL A 371 5.26 -16.24 9.43
CA VAL A 371 3.86 -16.20 8.98
C VAL A 371 3.78 -16.07 7.45
N PHE A 372 2.77 -16.69 6.81
CA PHE A 372 2.68 -16.67 5.36
C PHE A 372 2.19 -15.33 4.83
N GLU A 373 1.10 -14.79 5.40
CA GLU A 373 0.59 -13.49 4.98
C GLU A 373 1.37 -12.34 5.63
N PRO A 374 1.59 -11.24 4.89
CA PRO A 374 2.18 -10.04 5.45
C PRO A 374 1.14 -9.24 6.29
N HIS A 375 1.62 -8.61 7.36
CA HIS A 375 0.84 -7.81 8.30
C HIS A 375 1.47 -6.43 8.52
N ALA A 376 0.64 -5.49 8.99
CA ALA A 376 1.08 -4.19 9.50
C ALA A 376 0.88 -4.15 11.02
N PHE A 377 1.94 -3.82 11.76
CA PHE A 377 1.92 -3.85 13.21
C PHE A 377 3.06 -3.01 13.81
N ARG A 378 2.91 -2.62 15.07
CA ARG A 378 3.99 -2.07 15.89
C ARG A 378 4.21 -2.89 17.15
N TYR A 379 3.15 -3.50 17.67
CA TYR A 379 3.19 -4.26 18.92
C TYR A 379 2.88 -5.72 18.66
N VAL A 380 3.59 -6.62 19.35
CA VAL A 380 3.31 -8.07 19.33
C VAL A 380 3.30 -8.58 20.77
N LYS A 381 2.25 -9.30 21.13
CA LYS A 381 2.11 -10.02 22.41
C LYS A 381 2.17 -11.52 22.15
N LEU A 382 3.14 -12.17 22.76
CA LEU A 382 3.27 -13.62 22.78
C LEU A 382 2.47 -14.16 23.97
N ILE A 383 1.52 -15.07 23.75
CA ILE A 383 0.81 -15.77 24.84
C ILE A 383 1.18 -17.25 24.82
N VAL A 384 1.82 -17.69 25.89
CA VAL A 384 2.29 -19.06 26.10
C VAL A 384 1.29 -19.84 26.96
N ARG A 385 0.72 -20.90 26.39
CA ARG A 385 -0.19 -21.85 27.07
C ARG A 385 0.45 -23.23 27.09
N GLY A 386 0.77 -23.74 28.27
CA GLY A 386 1.52 -25.00 28.47
C GLY A 386 2.72 -24.82 29.41
N GLN A 387 3.60 -25.81 29.49
CA GLN A 387 4.66 -25.81 30.52
C GLN A 387 5.82 -24.87 30.23
N ALA A 388 6.50 -24.96 29.08
CA ALA A 388 7.64 -24.08 28.84
C ALA A 388 8.01 -23.89 27.36
N PHE A 389 8.28 -22.63 27.00
CA PHE A 389 8.79 -22.20 25.71
C PHE A 389 10.09 -21.43 25.91
N THR A 390 11.06 -21.66 25.04
CA THR A 390 12.23 -20.76 24.91
C THR A 390 12.09 -19.96 23.64
N ILE A 391 11.94 -18.65 23.78
CA ILE A 391 11.99 -17.70 22.67
C ILE A 391 13.46 -17.39 22.41
N HIS A 392 13.91 -17.53 21.17
CA HIS A 392 15.30 -17.27 20.76
C HIS A 392 15.44 -15.97 19.97
N ASP A 393 14.42 -15.64 19.16
CA ASP A 393 14.41 -14.44 18.32
C ASP A 393 12.96 -14.07 17.98
N LEU A 394 12.68 -12.77 17.88
CA LEU A 394 11.41 -12.20 17.39
C LEU A 394 11.77 -11.07 16.43
N PHE A 395 11.38 -11.22 15.17
CA PHE A 395 11.87 -10.39 14.08
C PHE A 395 10.78 -10.12 13.04
N THR A 396 11.08 -9.21 12.12
CA THR A 396 10.23 -8.94 10.95
C THR A 396 11.04 -9.20 9.69
N VAL A 397 10.49 -9.98 8.75
CA VAL A 397 10.94 -9.95 7.35
C VAL A 397 10.11 -8.86 6.68
N LEU A 398 10.73 -7.75 6.28
CA LEU A 398 10.00 -6.65 5.65
C LEU A 398 9.28 -7.12 4.38
N TYR A 399 8.20 -6.43 4.02
CA TYR A 399 7.52 -6.61 2.74
C TYR A 399 6.85 -5.30 2.32
N GLN A 400 7.67 -4.42 1.76
CA GLN A 400 7.32 -3.05 1.39
C GLN A 400 8.18 -2.57 0.21
N PHE A 401 7.93 -1.37 -0.29
CA PHE A 401 8.81 -0.75 -1.29
C PHE A 401 10.23 -0.56 -0.74
N GLN A 402 11.24 -0.59 -1.61
CA GLN A 402 12.61 -0.29 -1.21
C GLN A 402 12.72 1.21 -0.86
N PRO A 403 13.17 1.59 0.34
CA PRO A 403 13.31 3.00 0.66
C PRO A 403 14.21 3.73 -0.34
N PRO A 404 13.83 4.95 -0.77
CA PRO A 404 14.60 5.72 -1.75
C PRO A 404 15.99 6.06 -1.21
N LEU A 405 16.96 6.21 -2.12
CA LEU A 405 18.33 6.66 -1.77
C LEU A 405 18.42 8.18 -1.56
N HIS A 406 17.32 8.91 -1.78
CA HIS A 406 17.21 10.35 -1.65
C HIS A 406 16.14 10.71 -0.61
N LYS A 407 16.11 11.99 -0.23
CA LYS A 407 15.02 12.57 0.56
C LYS A 407 14.47 13.78 -0.19
N ALA A 408 13.18 13.77 -0.50
CA ALA A 408 12.57 14.81 -1.32
C ALA A 408 12.30 16.11 -0.54
N PHE A 409 12.36 16.08 0.79
CA PHE A 409 12.10 17.26 1.61
C PHE A 409 12.85 17.26 2.94
N LEU A 410 13.40 18.41 3.30
CA LEU A 410 13.93 18.72 4.61
C LEU A 410 13.93 20.24 4.80
N CYS A 411 13.46 20.72 5.96
CA CYS A 411 13.46 22.14 6.29
C CYS A 411 13.89 22.40 7.74
N ASN A 412 13.92 23.67 8.14
CA ASN A 412 14.24 24.08 9.51
C ASN A 412 13.07 23.97 10.50
N ASP A 413 11.95 23.37 10.12
CA ASP A 413 10.79 23.09 10.98
C ASP A 413 10.70 21.58 11.24
N GLY A 414 11.00 21.18 12.48
CA GLY A 414 11.01 19.78 12.88
C GLY A 414 9.64 19.10 12.81
N GLU A 415 8.55 19.85 12.92
CA GLU A 415 7.21 19.31 12.82
C GLU A 415 6.86 18.96 11.37
N LEU A 416 7.18 19.84 10.41
CA LEU A 416 6.99 19.55 8.99
C LEU A 416 7.87 18.38 8.52
N ASN A 417 9.08 18.27 9.07
CA ASN A 417 9.94 17.11 8.79
C ASN A 417 9.31 15.79 9.28
N ARG A 418 8.69 15.78 10.48
CA ARG A 418 7.95 14.60 10.96
C ARG A 418 6.75 14.24 10.08
N ILE A 419 6.02 15.25 9.58
CA ILE A 419 4.90 15.04 8.66
C ILE A 419 5.39 14.42 7.34
N TYR A 420 6.49 14.93 6.78
CA TYR A 420 7.10 14.34 5.59
C TYR A 420 7.54 12.88 5.85
N ASP A 421 8.23 12.61 6.97
CA ASP A 421 8.71 11.27 7.30
C ASP A 421 7.55 10.27 7.45
N ALA A 422 6.46 10.69 8.08
CA ALA A 422 5.24 9.87 8.19
C ALA A 422 4.59 9.62 6.82
N ALA A 423 4.53 10.63 5.95
CA ALA A 423 4.00 10.50 4.60
C ALA A 423 4.84 9.53 3.74
N GLU A 424 6.17 9.62 3.82
CA GLU A 424 7.10 8.74 3.11
C GLU A 424 6.99 7.29 3.60
N GLN A 425 6.92 7.09 4.92
CA GLN A 425 6.74 5.75 5.49
C GLN A 425 5.37 5.16 5.11
N THR A 426 4.30 5.95 5.16
CA THR A 426 2.96 5.53 4.69
C THR A 426 2.98 5.11 3.22
N LEU A 427 3.68 5.85 2.36
CA LEU A 427 3.83 5.51 0.95
C LEU A 427 4.61 4.22 0.74
N ILE A 428 5.76 4.07 1.40
CA ILE A 428 6.62 2.88 1.32
C ILE A 428 5.85 1.62 1.69
N MET A 429 5.09 1.66 2.78
CA MET A 429 4.31 0.52 3.27
C MET A 429 3.14 0.14 2.35
N ASN A 430 2.58 1.12 1.63
CA ASN A 430 1.44 0.94 0.74
C ASN A 430 1.82 0.77 -0.74
N THR A 431 3.11 0.77 -1.06
CA THR A 431 3.61 0.60 -2.43
C THR A 431 4.32 -0.75 -2.56
N LEU A 432 3.80 -1.64 -3.39
CA LEU A 432 4.41 -2.95 -3.66
C LEU A 432 4.31 -3.29 -5.15
N ASP A 433 3.23 -3.95 -5.52
CA ASP A 433 2.87 -4.40 -6.86
C ASP A 433 1.64 -3.67 -7.42
N VAL A 434 0.88 -3.05 -6.53
CA VAL A 434 -0.12 -2.01 -6.75
C VAL A 434 0.02 -0.98 -5.63
N PHE A 435 -0.63 0.17 -5.78
CA PHE A 435 -0.87 1.06 -4.64
C PHE A 435 -1.99 0.50 -3.78
N MET A 436 -1.68 0.14 -2.54
CA MET A 436 -2.62 -0.40 -1.58
C MET A 436 -3.30 0.74 -0.81
N ASP A 437 -4.57 0.56 -0.45
CA ASP A 437 -5.25 1.41 0.54
C ASP A 437 -4.56 1.32 1.90
N CYS A 438 -4.34 0.12 2.42
CA CYS A 438 -3.67 -0.09 3.70
C CYS A 438 -2.84 -1.37 3.70
N PRO A 439 -1.75 -1.45 4.47
CA PRO A 439 -0.89 -2.64 4.49
C PRO A 439 -1.46 -3.78 5.38
N GLY A 440 -2.50 -3.46 6.18
CA GLY A 440 -3.09 -4.33 7.18
C GLY A 440 -4.39 -5.02 6.72
N ARG A 441 -5.52 -4.34 6.92
CA ARG A 441 -6.89 -4.89 6.82
C ARG A 441 -7.23 -5.43 5.43
N GLU A 442 -6.84 -4.73 4.37
CA GLU A 442 -7.34 -5.00 3.01
C GLU A 442 -6.22 -5.29 2.01
N ARG A 443 -5.22 -4.41 1.91
CA ARG A 443 -4.14 -4.48 0.91
C ARG A 443 -4.66 -4.40 -0.53
N ALA A 444 -5.80 -3.77 -0.76
CA ALA A 444 -6.47 -3.73 -2.05
C ALA A 444 -6.00 -2.54 -2.88
N GLY A 445 -5.98 -2.72 -4.20
CA GLY A 445 -5.71 -1.63 -5.13
C GLY A 445 -6.99 -0.85 -5.40
N TRP A 446 -7.34 0.11 -4.55
CA TRP A 446 -8.53 0.96 -4.73
C TRP A 446 -8.24 2.15 -5.66
N LEU A 447 -9.13 2.39 -6.63
CA LEU A 447 -8.89 3.34 -7.74
C LEU A 447 -8.72 4.80 -7.32
N CYS A 448 -9.47 5.26 -6.32
CA CYS A 448 -9.35 6.67 -5.93
C CYS A 448 -8.07 6.92 -5.14
N ASP A 449 -7.61 5.95 -4.36
CA ASP A 449 -6.39 5.99 -3.58
C ASP A 449 -5.15 6.06 -4.47
N SER A 450 -5.15 5.33 -5.58
CA SER A 450 -4.03 5.32 -6.54
C SER A 450 -3.80 6.68 -7.17
N TYR A 451 -4.85 7.45 -7.48
CA TYR A 451 -4.72 8.81 -7.99
C TYR A 451 -3.87 9.72 -7.10
N TRP A 452 -3.97 9.58 -5.77
CA TRP A 452 -3.18 10.37 -4.83
C TRP A 452 -1.79 9.78 -4.58
N SER A 453 -1.71 8.45 -4.48
CA SER A 453 -0.47 7.71 -4.27
C SER A 453 0.49 7.82 -5.46
N GLY A 454 -0.03 7.82 -6.70
CA GLY A 454 0.75 7.99 -7.93
C GLY A 454 1.47 9.35 -8.00
N ARG A 455 0.81 10.44 -7.57
CA ARG A 455 1.48 11.75 -7.46
C ARG A 455 2.63 11.74 -6.44
N ALA A 456 2.48 10.98 -5.36
CA ALA A 456 3.50 10.85 -4.31
C ALA A 456 4.67 9.95 -4.75
N ALA A 457 4.39 8.86 -5.46
CA ALA A 457 5.35 7.85 -5.87
C ALA A 457 6.52 8.42 -6.66
N LEU A 458 6.27 9.24 -7.69
CA LEU A 458 7.37 9.86 -8.43
C LEU A 458 8.17 10.81 -7.53
N LEU A 459 7.50 11.72 -6.82
CA LEU A 459 8.16 12.77 -6.05
C LEU A 459 8.99 12.26 -4.88
N MET A 460 8.55 11.19 -4.23
CA MET A 460 9.13 10.72 -2.96
C MET A 460 9.90 9.41 -3.13
N LEU A 461 9.49 8.53 -4.05
CA LEU A 461 10.18 7.26 -4.31
C LEU A 461 11.05 7.30 -5.56
N GLY A 462 10.81 8.23 -6.48
CA GLY A 462 11.45 8.24 -7.80
C GLY A 462 10.94 7.14 -8.73
N ASP A 463 9.70 6.65 -8.50
CA ASP A 463 9.13 5.51 -9.21
C ASP A 463 7.79 5.85 -9.86
N THR A 464 7.58 5.36 -11.08
CA THR A 464 6.29 5.36 -11.78
C THR A 464 5.87 3.95 -12.21
N SER A 465 6.62 2.92 -11.80
CA SER A 465 6.44 1.56 -12.28
C SER A 465 5.26 0.86 -11.61
N VAL A 466 5.02 1.15 -10.33
CA VAL A 466 3.85 0.63 -9.60
C VAL A 466 2.57 1.31 -10.09
N GLU A 467 2.61 2.61 -10.37
CA GLU A 467 1.52 3.35 -11.02
C GLU A 467 1.19 2.74 -12.39
N ARG A 468 2.21 2.48 -13.21
CA ARG A 468 2.05 1.80 -14.49
C ARG A 468 1.38 0.43 -14.34
N ALA A 469 1.81 -0.37 -13.35
CA ALA A 469 1.25 -1.70 -13.11
C ALA A 469 -0.21 -1.65 -12.63
N MET A 470 -0.53 -0.66 -11.79
CA MET A 470 -1.88 -0.37 -11.31
C MET A 470 -2.81 -0.05 -12.48
N LEU A 471 -2.46 0.93 -13.31
CA LEU A 471 -3.22 1.32 -14.50
C LEU A 471 -3.36 0.16 -15.50
N ASP A 472 -2.27 -0.55 -15.79
CA ASP A 472 -2.24 -1.72 -16.69
C ASP A 472 -3.18 -2.84 -16.20
N ASN A 473 -3.26 -3.08 -14.88
CA ASN A 473 -4.19 -4.06 -14.34
C ASN A 473 -5.66 -3.65 -14.58
N PHE A 474 -6.03 -2.40 -14.24
CA PHE A 474 -7.40 -1.91 -14.42
C PHE A 474 -7.83 -1.82 -15.89
N LEU A 475 -6.98 -1.30 -16.75
CA LEU A 475 -7.33 -1.11 -18.16
C LEU A 475 -7.36 -2.45 -18.94
N ARG A 476 -6.77 -3.53 -18.39
CA ARG A 476 -6.89 -4.91 -18.89
C ARG A 476 -8.09 -5.67 -18.35
N SER A 477 -8.78 -5.19 -17.32
CA SER A 477 -9.93 -5.93 -16.80
C SER A 477 -10.97 -6.01 -17.90
N ASP A 478 -11.44 -7.22 -18.22
CA ASP A 478 -12.51 -7.40 -19.22
C ASP A 478 -13.72 -6.55 -18.86
N GLN A 479 -14.03 -5.59 -19.74
CA GLN A 479 -15.05 -4.57 -19.54
C GLN A 479 -16.47 -5.04 -19.97
N ALA A 480 -16.85 -6.33 -19.89
CA ALA A 480 -18.22 -6.76 -20.26
C ALA A 480 -18.55 -8.25 -20.03
N PRO A 481 -19.86 -8.64 -19.88
CA PRO A 481 -21.04 -7.88 -20.30
C PRO A 481 -22.05 -7.47 -19.19
N LEU A 482 -22.32 -6.17 -19.21
CA LEU A 482 -23.58 -5.46 -18.97
C LEU A 482 -24.87 -6.31 -18.92
N ASP A 483 -25.20 -6.82 -17.75
CA ASP A 483 -26.59 -6.76 -17.27
C ASP A 483 -26.79 -5.55 -16.31
N GLU A 484 -25.71 -5.08 -15.66
CA GLU A 484 -25.79 -4.02 -14.63
C GLU A 484 -24.74 -2.88 -14.68
N GLY A 485 -23.77 -2.85 -15.61
CA GLY A 485 -23.19 -1.54 -15.96
C GLY A 485 -21.70 -1.22 -15.82
N PHE A 486 -20.82 -1.93 -15.10
CA PHE A 486 -19.66 -1.17 -14.53
C PHE A 486 -18.27 -1.80 -14.34
N PHE A 487 -17.29 -0.88 -14.37
CA PHE A 487 -15.84 -0.99 -14.16
C PHE A 487 -15.47 -1.34 -12.69
N PRO A 488 -14.43 -2.18 -12.44
CA PRO A 488 -14.03 -2.58 -11.09
C PRO A 488 -13.54 -1.39 -10.23
N VAL A 489 -13.92 -1.35 -8.95
CA VAL A 489 -13.54 -0.29 -8.00
C VAL A 489 -12.22 -0.55 -7.26
N CYS A 490 -11.88 -1.82 -7.07
CA CYS A 490 -10.57 -2.29 -6.63
C CYS A 490 -10.09 -3.40 -7.57
N TYR A 491 -8.79 -3.47 -7.84
CA TYR A 491 -8.23 -4.48 -8.75
C TYR A 491 -6.71 -4.62 -8.58
N PRO A 492 -6.11 -5.81 -8.84
CA PRO A 492 -6.73 -7.11 -9.14
C PRO A 492 -7.54 -7.70 -7.98
N SER A 493 -8.78 -8.06 -8.25
CA SER A 493 -9.78 -8.38 -7.24
C SER A 493 -10.88 -9.26 -7.82
N GLY A 494 -11.30 -10.29 -7.09
CA GLY A 494 -12.49 -11.09 -7.40
C GLY A 494 -13.79 -10.46 -6.86
N PHE A 495 -13.68 -9.34 -6.14
CA PHE A 495 -14.81 -8.64 -5.51
C PHE A 495 -15.74 -7.93 -6.50
N ALA A 496 -15.29 -7.69 -7.74
CA ALA A 496 -16.14 -7.12 -8.79
C ALA A 496 -17.44 -7.93 -9.01
N ASN A 497 -17.44 -9.23 -8.67
CA ASN A 497 -18.61 -10.10 -8.74
C ASN A 497 -19.54 -10.03 -7.50
N GLN A 498 -19.28 -9.15 -6.52
CA GLN A 498 -20.02 -9.06 -5.24
C GLN A 498 -20.88 -7.78 -5.11
N GLY A 499 -21.10 -7.02 -6.18
CA GLY A 499 -22.09 -5.94 -6.24
C GLY A 499 -21.72 -4.62 -5.54
N CYS A 500 -20.46 -4.45 -5.10
CA CYS A 500 -19.97 -3.17 -4.60
C CYS A 500 -19.42 -2.34 -5.76
N PHE A 501 -20.12 -1.26 -6.08
CA PHE A 501 -19.79 -0.37 -7.20
C PHE A 501 -19.79 1.09 -6.74
N ILE A 502 -18.80 1.86 -7.19
CA ILE A 502 -18.59 3.28 -6.88
C ILE A 502 -18.34 4.02 -8.19
N PRO A 503 -19.34 4.69 -8.78
CA PRO A 503 -19.22 5.32 -10.10
C PRO A 503 -18.21 6.47 -10.13
N ASN A 504 -17.90 7.08 -8.99
CA ASN A 504 -16.94 8.18 -8.93
C ASN A 504 -15.51 7.76 -9.22
N TRP A 505 -15.13 6.52 -8.90
CA TRP A 505 -13.72 6.11 -8.89
C TRP A 505 -13.12 5.79 -10.26
N PRO A 506 -13.85 5.20 -11.22
CA PRO A 506 -13.38 5.12 -12.60
C PRO A 506 -13.13 6.49 -13.25
N LEU A 507 -13.78 7.56 -12.78
CA LEU A 507 -13.45 8.92 -13.24
C LEU A 507 -12.04 9.34 -12.76
N PHE A 508 -11.67 9.02 -11.52
CA PHE A 508 -10.32 9.26 -11.02
C PHE A 508 -9.26 8.43 -11.75
N LEU A 509 -9.58 7.22 -12.21
CA LEU A 509 -8.67 6.42 -13.06
C LEU A 509 -8.27 7.17 -14.34
N ILE A 510 -9.24 7.83 -15.00
CA ILE A 510 -8.97 8.58 -16.23
C ILE A 510 -8.06 9.79 -15.92
N LEU A 511 -8.28 10.45 -14.77
CA LEU A 511 -7.40 11.54 -14.31
C LEU A 511 -5.99 11.03 -13.95
N GLU A 512 -5.88 9.87 -13.31
CA GLU A 512 -4.60 9.23 -13.01
C GLU A 512 -3.84 8.91 -14.30
N LEU A 513 -4.51 8.34 -15.31
CA LEU A 513 -3.91 8.05 -16.61
C LEU A 513 -3.37 9.32 -17.30
N ASP A 514 -4.14 10.40 -17.32
CA ASP A 514 -3.71 11.70 -17.87
C ASP A 514 -2.42 12.19 -17.18
N GLU A 515 -2.42 12.26 -15.85
CA GLU A 515 -1.26 12.78 -15.13
C GLU A 515 -0.06 11.82 -15.16
N TYR A 516 -0.29 10.50 -15.16
CA TYR A 516 0.75 9.47 -15.28
C TYR A 516 1.52 9.65 -16.58
N VAL A 517 0.84 9.93 -17.71
CA VAL A 517 1.51 10.12 -19.01
C VAL A 517 2.45 11.32 -18.98
N SER A 518 2.06 12.42 -18.32
CA SER A 518 2.96 13.55 -18.11
C SER A 518 4.15 13.18 -17.22
N ARG A 519 3.91 12.49 -16.10
CA ARG A 519 4.96 12.07 -15.15
C ARG A 519 5.94 11.04 -15.70
N SER A 520 5.50 10.16 -16.59
CA SER A 520 6.27 9.00 -17.07
C SER A 520 6.77 9.14 -18.50
N GLY A 521 6.09 9.95 -19.33
CA GLY A 521 6.30 10.00 -20.77
C GLY A 521 5.73 8.79 -21.53
N ASP A 522 5.00 7.88 -20.86
CA ASP A 522 4.48 6.63 -21.44
C ASP A 522 3.21 6.87 -22.28
N THR A 523 3.40 7.42 -23.48
CA THR A 523 2.29 7.67 -24.41
C THR A 523 1.72 6.38 -25.02
N SER A 524 2.40 5.23 -24.89
CA SER A 524 1.88 3.98 -25.46
C SER A 524 0.63 3.52 -24.73
N MET A 525 0.56 3.73 -23.41
CA MET A 525 -0.61 3.38 -22.61
C MET A 525 -1.89 4.08 -23.11
N LEU A 526 -1.80 5.34 -23.54
CA LEU A 526 -2.93 6.04 -24.15
C LEU A 526 -3.39 5.37 -25.45
N ALA A 527 -2.45 4.93 -26.28
CA ALA A 527 -2.77 4.27 -27.54
C ALA A 527 -3.38 2.89 -27.30
N ASP A 528 -2.75 2.10 -26.43
CA ASP A 528 -3.13 0.71 -26.12
C ASP A 528 -4.53 0.61 -25.51
N TYR A 529 -4.94 1.60 -24.70
CA TYR A 529 -6.21 1.60 -23.97
C TYR A 529 -7.21 2.67 -24.39
N ARG A 530 -7.03 3.30 -25.56
CA ARG A 530 -7.97 4.31 -26.09
C ARG A 530 -9.41 3.82 -26.12
N GLN A 531 -9.63 2.57 -26.57
CA GLN A 531 -10.97 2.01 -26.67
C GLN A 531 -11.58 1.77 -25.28
N THR A 532 -10.80 1.19 -24.34
CA THR A 532 -11.24 0.98 -22.96
C THR A 532 -11.71 2.29 -22.30
N VAL A 533 -10.98 3.39 -22.49
CA VAL A 533 -11.37 4.70 -21.94
C VAL A 533 -12.63 5.25 -22.63
N ALA A 534 -12.74 5.09 -23.95
CA ALA A 534 -13.93 5.49 -24.70
C ALA A 534 -15.18 4.71 -24.25
N ASP A 535 -15.05 3.41 -24.02
CA ASP A 535 -16.12 2.54 -23.53
C ASP A 535 -16.54 2.94 -22.12
N LEU A 536 -15.57 3.23 -21.24
CA LEU A 536 -15.84 3.71 -19.88
C LEU A 536 -16.62 5.04 -19.89
N ILE A 537 -16.20 6.02 -20.69
CA ILE A 537 -16.94 7.28 -20.85
C ILE A 537 -18.33 7.02 -21.44
N GLY A 538 -18.45 6.09 -22.38
CA GLY A 538 -19.72 5.63 -22.96
C GLY A 538 -20.68 5.04 -21.94
N GLN A 539 -20.19 4.33 -20.92
CA GLN A 539 -21.00 3.80 -19.81
C GLN A 539 -21.65 4.93 -19.00
N PHE A 540 -20.91 5.99 -18.68
CA PHE A 540 -21.48 7.15 -17.97
C PHE A 540 -22.56 7.85 -18.79
N ALA A 541 -22.40 7.91 -20.11
CA ALA A 541 -23.39 8.54 -20.99
C ALA A 541 -24.77 7.87 -20.94
N LEU A 542 -24.87 6.61 -20.51
CA LEU A 542 -26.16 5.90 -20.31
C LEU A 542 -26.98 6.46 -19.15
N TYR A 543 -26.34 7.16 -18.21
CA TYR A 543 -26.97 7.75 -17.04
C TYR A 543 -27.17 9.26 -17.17
N GLU A 544 -27.00 9.79 -18.38
CA GLU A 544 -27.23 11.19 -18.65
C GLU A 544 -28.70 11.48 -18.85
N ASN A 545 -29.18 12.54 -18.20
CA ASN A 545 -30.48 13.10 -18.49
C ASN A 545 -30.47 13.94 -19.78
N LEU A 546 -31.61 14.52 -20.13
CA LEU A 546 -31.75 15.35 -21.35
C LEU A 546 -30.80 16.56 -21.38
N ALA A 547 -30.29 17.00 -20.24
CA ALA A 547 -29.34 18.10 -20.13
C ALA A 547 -27.86 17.62 -20.17
N GLY A 548 -27.63 16.30 -20.24
CA GLY A 548 -26.31 15.68 -20.25
C GLY A 548 -25.68 15.48 -18.87
N LEU A 549 -26.39 15.77 -17.78
CA LEU A 549 -25.92 15.54 -16.41
C LEU A 549 -26.18 14.09 -16.00
N LEU A 550 -25.25 13.49 -15.27
CA LEU A 550 -25.41 12.18 -14.65
C LEU A 550 -26.51 12.24 -13.58
N GLU A 551 -27.53 11.42 -13.73
CA GLU A 551 -28.73 11.38 -12.90
C GLU A 551 -29.05 9.92 -12.50
N ASN A 552 -29.40 9.70 -11.23
CA ASN A 552 -29.73 8.38 -10.69
C ASN A 552 -28.65 7.32 -10.97
N LEU A 553 -27.38 7.71 -10.81
CA LEU A 553 -26.26 6.77 -10.91
C LEU A 553 -26.47 5.59 -9.94
N PRO A 554 -26.31 4.35 -10.41
CA PRO A 554 -26.46 3.17 -9.57
C PRO A 554 -25.24 2.96 -8.67
N GLY A 555 -25.36 2.01 -7.75
CA GLY A 555 -24.32 1.71 -6.77
C GLY A 555 -24.15 2.81 -5.73
N TYR A 556 -22.95 2.87 -5.16
CA TYR A 556 -22.59 3.78 -4.08
C TYR A 556 -21.88 5.01 -4.64
N VAL A 557 -22.64 6.05 -4.97
CA VAL A 557 -22.08 7.37 -5.35
C VAL A 557 -21.26 7.92 -4.17
N PHE A 558 -19.94 7.78 -4.25
CA PHE A 558 -19.02 8.14 -3.17
C PHE A 558 -18.43 9.53 -3.42
N VAL A 559 -18.83 10.48 -2.59
CA VAL A 559 -18.25 11.83 -2.57
C VAL A 559 -17.09 11.88 -1.58
N GLU A 560 -17.33 11.49 -0.32
CA GLU A 560 -16.32 11.42 0.75
C GLU A 560 -16.90 10.79 2.05
N TRP A 561 -16.13 10.74 3.14
CA TRP A 561 -16.56 10.20 4.43
C TRP A 561 -17.28 11.20 5.35
N SER A 562 -18.30 11.91 4.84
CA SER A 562 -19.14 12.83 5.63
C SER A 562 -20.63 12.75 5.27
N SER A 563 -21.45 13.67 5.80
CA SER A 563 -22.85 13.82 5.41
C SER A 563 -23.07 14.01 3.91
N ALA A 564 -22.07 14.52 3.17
CA ALA A 564 -22.10 14.63 1.71
C ALA A 564 -22.36 13.27 1.02
N ASN A 565 -22.09 12.17 1.72
CA ASN A 565 -22.30 10.81 1.24
C ASN A 565 -23.65 10.21 1.63
N LEU A 566 -24.54 10.95 2.28
CA LEU A 566 -25.91 10.51 2.53
C LEU A 566 -26.78 10.70 1.27
N PRO A 567 -27.79 9.84 0.99
CA PRO A 567 -28.61 9.93 -0.23
C PRO A 567 -29.23 11.32 -0.46
N GLU A 568 -29.73 11.97 0.59
CA GLU A 568 -30.38 13.27 0.54
C GLU A 568 -29.47 14.42 0.09
N TYR A 569 -28.15 14.28 0.25
CA TYR A 569 -27.18 15.27 -0.24
C TYR A 569 -26.92 15.14 -1.74
N LYS A 570 -27.01 13.94 -2.32
CA LYS A 570 -26.44 13.66 -3.65
C LYS A 570 -27.43 13.15 -4.70
N SER A 571 -28.69 12.92 -4.33
CA SER A 571 -29.74 12.44 -5.24
C SER A 571 -30.73 13.55 -5.62
N PRO A 572 -31.36 13.46 -6.81
CA PRO A 572 -31.11 12.49 -7.89
C PRO A 572 -29.88 12.82 -8.74
N ILE A 573 -29.41 14.08 -8.76
CA ILE A 573 -28.24 14.54 -9.51
C ILE A 573 -27.18 15.04 -8.54
N SER A 574 -26.05 14.35 -8.41
CA SER A 574 -24.95 14.76 -7.55
C SER A 574 -24.12 15.87 -8.22
N VAL A 575 -24.04 17.05 -7.59
CA VAL A 575 -23.29 18.19 -8.11
C VAL A 575 -21.78 17.92 -8.09
N GLY A 576 -21.26 17.38 -6.98
CA GLY A 576 -19.83 17.02 -6.89
C GLY A 576 -19.41 15.99 -7.94
N THR A 577 -20.24 14.97 -8.17
CA THR A 577 -19.97 13.93 -9.18
C THR A 577 -20.01 14.49 -10.60
N ASN A 578 -20.98 15.35 -10.91
CA ASN A 578 -21.07 15.98 -12.23
C ASN A 578 -19.95 17.01 -12.48
N ALA A 579 -19.47 17.71 -11.45
CA ALA A 579 -18.29 18.56 -11.55
C ALA A 579 -17.05 17.73 -11.93
N LEU A 580 -16.83 16.60 -11.23
CA LEU A 580 -15.76 15.65 -11.56
C LEU A 580 -15.93 15.10 -12.99
N TYR A 581 -17.12 14.65 -13.37
CA TYR A 581 -17.39 14.10 -14.69
C TYR A 581 -17.08 15.09 -15.82
N ALA A 582 -17.53 16.35 -15.69
CA ALA A 582 -17.25 17.38 -16.68
C ALA A 582 -15.74 17.64 -16.79
N TYR A 583 -15.02 17.70 -15.67
CA TYR A 583 -13.56 17.82 -15.67
C TYR A 583 -12.87 16.63 -16.36
N VAL A 584 -13.33 15.40 -16.09
CA VAL A 584 -12.79 14.20 -16.72
C VAL A 584 -13.02 14.20 -18.23
N LEU A 585 -14.20 14.61 -18.71
CA LEU A 585 -14.46 14.78 -20.13
C LEU A 585 -13.53 15.83 -20.78
N GLN A 586 -13.24 16.92 -20.07
CA GLN A 586 -12.29 17.94 -20.53
C GLN A 586 -10.89 17.34 -20.67
N ARG A 587 -10.36 16.72 -19.61
CA ARG A 587 -9.02 16.09 -19.61
C ARG A 587 -8.91 14.98 -20.65
N ALA A 588 -9.91 14.09 -20.72
CA ALA A 588 -9.96 13.03 -21.73
C ALA A 588 -10.03 13.60 -23.16
N GLY A 589 -10.83 14.64 -23.37
CA GLY A 589 -10.94 15.36 -24.64
C GLY A 589 -9.60 15.93 -25.09
N GLU A 590 -8.82 16.48 -24.17
CA GLU A 590 -7.48 17.00 -24.45
C GLU A 590 -6.47 15.89 -24.79
N ILE A 591 -6.29 14.88 -23.92
CA ILE A 591 -5.27 13.84 -24.13
C ILE A 591 -5.55 12.96 -25.35
N TYR A 592 -6.83 12.73 -25.67
CA TYR A 592 -7.24 11.92 -26.83
C TYR A 592 -7.52 12.75 -28.08
N ARG A 593 -7.47 14.09 -27.98
CA ARG A 593 -7.84 15.07 -29.01
C ARG A 593 -9.27 14.87 -29.53
N ASN A 594 -10.19 14.62 -28.60
CA ASN A 594 -11.62 14.47 -28.87
C ASN A 594 -12.36 15.77 -28.54
N THR A 595 -12.72 16.54 -29.57
CA THR A 595 -13.40 17.84 -29.42
C THR A 595 -14.85 17.69 -28.92
N GLU A 596 -15.52 16.57 -29.19
CA GLU A 596 -16.90 16.36 -28.73
C GLU A 596 -16.96 16.22 -27.20
N TRP A 597 -15.98 15.53 -26.61
CA TRP A 597 -15.85 15.43 -25.15
C TRP A 597 -15.52 16.77 -24.51
N ALA A 598 -14.59 17.53 -25.10
CA ALA A 598 -14.24 18.87 -24.63
C ALA A 598 -15.44 19.84 -24.70
N ASP A 599 -16.15 19.89 -25.83
CA ASP A 599 -17.33 20.74 -26.00
C ASP A 599 -18.46 20.37 -25.03
N LYS A 600 -18.61 19.07 -24.73
CA LYS A 600 -19.57 18.59 -23.74
C LYS A 600 -19.19 19.01 -22.33
N ALA A 601 -17.92 18.88 -21.95
CA ALA A 601 -17.41 19.34 -20.66
C ALA A 601 -17.75 20.82 -20.43
N ASP A 602 -17.46 21.69 -21.39
CA ASP A 602 -17.72 23.13 -21.31
C ASP A 602 -19.21 23.47 -21.15
N ARG A 603 -20.11 22.67 -21.75
CA ARG A 603 -21.56 22.82 -21.57
C ARG A 603 -21.98 22.40 -20.17
N LEU A 604 -21.50 21.25 -19.69
CA LEU A 604 -21.86 20.72 -18.38
C LEU A 604 -21.35 21.60 -17.24
N GLN A 605 -20.11 22.12 -17.32
CA GLN A 605 -19.57 23.04 -16.32
C GLN A 605 -20.43 24.30 -16.20
N ARG A 606 -20.78 24.94 -17.33
CA ARG A 606 -21.64 26.14 -17.33
C ARG A 606 -23.03 25.87 -16.76
N LEU A 607 -23.64 24.75 -17.15
CA LEU A 607 -24.94 24.35 -16.64
C LEU A 607 -24.89 24.11 -15.13
N LEU A 608 -23.90 23.34 -14.66
CA LEU A 608 -23.72 23.01 -13.25
C LEU A 608 -23.55 24.27 -12.41
N LEU A 609 -22.64 25.17 -12.79
CA LEU A 609 -22.38 26.41 -12.05
C LEU A 609 -23.60 27.35 -12.02
N GLY A 610 -24.40 27.37 -13.09
CA GLY A 610 -25.60 28.20 -13.20
C GLY A 610 -26.80 27.64 -12.43
N SER A 611 -26.91 26.31 -12.31
CA SER A 611 -28.07 25.66 -11.70
C SER A 611 -27.89 25.29 -10.22
N SER A 612 -26.66 25.11 -9.73
CA SER A 612 -26.43 24.66 -8.34
C SER A 612 -26.14 25.78 -7.35
N PHE A 613 -25.86 27.01 -7.80
CA PHE A 613 -25.52 28.11 -6.90
C PHE A 613 -26.76 28.69 -6.22
N THR A 614 -26.82 28.60 -4.89
CA THR A 614 -27.95 29.06 -4.05
C THR A 614 -27.86 30.55 -3.66
N GLY A 615 -26.82 31.25 -4.12
CA GLY A 615 -26.52 32.63 -3.74
C GLY A 615 -25.40 32.76 -2.71
N SER A 616 -25.19 31.75 -1.86
CA SER A 616 -24.02 31.69 -0.95
C SER A 616 -23.15 30.47 -1.20
N TRP A 617 -23.77 29.31 -1.41
CA TRP A 617 -23.11 28.01 -1.53
C TRP A 617 -23.63 27.26 -2.76
N TYR A 618 -22.89 26.28 -3.24
CA TYR A 618 -23.40 25.31 -4.20
C TYR A 618 -24.15 24.20 -3.46
N ALA A 619 -25.37 23.90 -3.90
CA ALA A 619 -26.12 22.75 -3.40
C ALA A 619 -25.41 21.44 -3.76
N ASP A 620 -25.53 20.42 -2.91
CA ASP A 620 -24.91 19.13 -3.13
C ASP A 620 -25.62 18.31 -4.22
N SER A 621 -26.91 18.59 -4.43
CA SER A 621 -27.74 17.97 -5.45
C SER A 621 -28.56 18.96 -6.27
N LEU A 622 -28.97 18.49 -7.46
CA LEU A 622 -30.01 19.11 -8.28
C LEU A 622 -31.19 18.15 -8.44
N ALA A 623 -32.37 18.71 -8.72
CA ALA A 623 -33.56 17.97 -9.11
C ALA A 623 -34.29 18.69 -10.26
N HIS A 624 -35.04 17.92 -11.05
CA HIS A 624 -35.93 18.48 -12.07
C HIS A 624 -37.26 18.93 -11.45
N ASP A 625 -37.61 20.17 -11.72
CA ASP A 625 -38.93 20.75 -11.47
C ASP A 625 -39.64 20.98 -12.82
N SER A 626 -40.92 20.57 -12.89
CA SER A 626 -41.70 20.61 -14.14
C SER A 626 -41.92 22.02 -14.70
N GLU A 627 -41.84 23.06 -13.86
CA GLU A 627 -42.06 24.46 -14.25
C GLU A 627 -40.75 25.25 -14.37
N ARG A 628 -39.75 24.92 -13.54
CA ARG A 628 -38.51 25.69 -13.37
C ARG A 628 -37.28 25.03 -13.98
N GLY A 629 -37.40 23.79 -14.47
CA GLY A 629 -36.26 23.02 -14.96
C GLY A 629 -35.37 22.54 -13.81
N LEU A 630 -34.05 22.62 -13.96
CA LEU A 630 -33.13 22.21 -12.90
C LEU A 630 -33.20 23.17 -11.70
N THR A 631 -33.40 22.61 -10.52
CA THR A 631 -33.47 23.34 -9.24
C THR A 631 -32.46 22.79 -8.23
N PRO A 632 -31.79 23.65 -7.44
CA PRO A 632 -30.86 23.19 -6.42
C PRO A 632 -31.56 22.61 -5.21
N GLY A 633 -30.98 21.56 -4.62
CA GLY A 633 -31.36 21.05 -3.31
C GLY A 633 -31.07 22.05 -2.19
N SER A 634 -31.58 21.77 -0.99
CA SER A 634 -31.41 22.64 0.18
C SER A 634 -30.15 22.36 1.00
N LEU A 635 -29.49 21.22 0.77
CA LEU A 635 -28.34 20.77 1.54
C LEU A 635 -27.03 21.15 0.84
N CYS A 636 -26.07 21.60 1.63
CA CYS A 636 -24.74 21.99 1.16
C CYS A 636 -23.67 21.38 2.09
N SER A 637 -22.55 20.96 1.54
CA SER A 637 -21.39 20.45 2.28
C SER A 637 -20.10 21.12 1.84
N GLU A 638 -19.11 21.17 2.75
CA GLU A 638 -17.75 21.61 2.43
C GLU A 638 -17.17 20.81 1.25
N ALA A 639 -17.40 19.50 1.23
CA ALA A 639 -16.88 18.64 0.17
C ALA A 639 -17.37 19.05 -1.21
N VAL A 640 -18.67 19.28 -1.41
CA VAL A 640 -19.15 19.70 -2.73
C VAL A 640 -18.63 21.09 -3.10
N GLN A 641 -18.44 21.99 -2.13
CA GLN A 641 -17.77 23.27 -2.44
C GLN A 641 -16.37 23.02 -2.99
N TYR A 642 -15.60 22.12 -2.37
CA TYR A 642 -14.26 21.76 -2.84
C TYR A 642 -14.29 21.09 -4.21
N TYR A 643 -15.22 20.17 -4.47
CA TYR A 643 -15.38 19.56 -5.80
C TYR A 643 -15.69 20.60 -6.89
N VAL A 644 -16.68 21.47 -6.66
CA VAL A 644 -17.07 22.49 -7.65
C VAL A 644 -15.93 23.47 -7.91
N LEU A 645 -15.27 23.94 -6.85
CA LEU A 645 -14.13 24.85 -6.98
C LEU A 645 -12.93 24.20 -7.66
N ARG A 646 -12.70 22.90 -7.46
CA ARG A 646 -11.55 22.19 -8.05
C ARG A 646 -11.79 21.79 -9.50
N PHE A 647 -13.03 21.43 -9.85
CA PHE A 647 -13.33 20.73 -11.11
C PHE A 647 -14.22 21.51 -12.08
N ALA A 648 -14.95 22.53 -11.62
CA ALA A 648 -15.86 23.30 -12.49
C ALA A 648 -15.53 24.81 -12.56
N VAL A 649 -14.98 25.41 -11.50
CA VAL A 649 -14.62 26.83 -11.50
C VAL A 649 -13.22 27.04 -12.09
N SER A 650 -13.14 27.82 -13.17
CA SER A 650 -11.87 28.10 -13.85
C SER A 650 -11.08 29.25 -13.20
N ASP A 651 -11.76 30.29 -12.68
CA ASP A 651 -11.15 31.40 -11.94
C ASP A 651 -11.81 31.55 -10.57
N ARG A 652 -11.02 31.46 -9.49
CA ARG A 652 -11.51 31.65 -8.12
C ARG A 652 -12.10 33.04 -7.88
N SER A 653 -11.69 34.04 -8.66
CA SER A 653 -12.17 35.42 -8.53
C SER A 653 -13.67 35.54 -8.77
N ASP A 654 -14.25 34.63 -9.58
CA ASP A 654 -15.69 34.50 -9.81
C ASP A 654 -16.48 34.18 -8.55
N ARG A 655 -15.82 33.70 -7.49
CA ARG A 655 -16.40 33.31 -6.20
C ARG A 655 -15.59 33.84 -5.01
N ALA A 656 -14.96 35.01 -5.15
CA ALA A 656 -14.04 35.55 -4.15
C ALA A 656 -14.58 35.59 -2.71
N GLU A 657 -15.84 36.03 -2.51
CA GLU A 657 -16.46 36.07 -1.17
C GLU A 657 -16.66 34.67 -0.57
N MET A 658 -17.14 33.72 -1.37
CA MET A 658 -17.32 32.33 -0.96
C MET A 658 -15.98 31.69 -0.59
N VAL A 659 -14.95 31.91 -1.43
CA VAL A 659 -13.59 31.40 -1.22
C VAL A 659 -12.99 31.99 0.06
N SER A 660 -13.13 33.30 0.31
CA SER A 660 -12.65 33.93 1.54
C SER A 660 -13.28 33.29 2.78
N ARG A 661 -14.60 33.07 2.77
CA ARG A 661 -15.31 32.40 3.86
C ARG A 661 -14.82 30.97 4.09
N LEU A 662 -14.60 30.19 3.02
CA LEU A 662 -14.07 28.83 3.12
C LEU A 662 -12.66 28.78 3.73
N ILE A 663 -11.79 29.73 3.37
CA ILE A 663 -10.42 29.79 3.89
C ILE A 663 -10.42 30.16 5.39
N GLU A 664 -11.27 31.11 5.79
CA GLU A 664 -11.24 31.68 7.14
C GLU A 664 -12.01 30.86 8.18
N ALA A 665 -13.13 30.24 7.80
CA ALA A 665 -14.08 29.63 8.74
C ALA A 665 -14.16 28.10 8.69
N HIS A 666 -13.56 27.44 7.68
CA HIS A 666 -13.68 26.00 7.46
C HIS A 666 -12.33 25.28 7.44
N GLY A 667 -12.33 23.95 7.31
CA GLY A 667 -11.12 23.12 7.31
C GLY A 667 -10.78 22.48 8.66
N PRO A 668 -9.72 21.65 8.73
CA PRO A 668 -9.41 20.84 9.91
C PRO A 668 -8.97 21.67 11.12
N SER A 669 -8.46 22.89 10.92
CA SER A 669 -8.10 23.80 12.02
C SER A 669 -9.26 24.60 12.60
N ALA A 670 -10.46 24.54 11.98
CA ALA A 670 -11.63 25.27 12.45
C ALA A 670 -12.21 24.62 13.73
N PRO A 671 -12.59 25.41 14.76
CA PRO A 671 -13.23 24.89 15.97
C PRO A 671 -14.41 23.98 15.63
N GLN A 672 -14.60 22.88 16.37
CA GLN A 672 -15.73 21.95 16.16
C GLN A 672 -17.12 22.63 16.23
N LEU A 673 -17.20 23.78 16.88
CA LEU A 673 -18.41 24.60 17.06
C LEU A 673 -18.47 25.85 16.17
N ALA A 674 -17.50 26.05 15.28
CA ALA A 674 -17.47 27.18 14.34
C ALA A 674 -17.71 26.69 12.91
N SER A 675 -18.50 27.33 12.05
CA SER A 675 -19.51 28.39 12.20
C SER A 675 -20.12 28.69 10.82
N ASP A 676 -20.84 27.72 10.24
CA ASP A 676 -21.95 27.97 9.32
C ASP A 676 -22.84 26.71 9.36
N VAL A 677 -24.00 26.79 10.04
CA VAL A 677 -24.93 25.65 10.16
C VAL A 677 -25.47 25.20 8.78
N ALA A 678 -25.22 25.99 7.74
CA ALA A 678 -25.59 25.68 6.36
C ALA A 678 -24.65 24.69 5.66
N LEU A 679 -23.43 24.42 6.19
CA LEU A 679 -22.48 23.49 5.57
C LEU A 679 -22.17 22.29 6.47
N ALA A 680 -22.42 21.09 5.96
CA ALA A 680 -21.86 19.88 6.57
C ALA A 680 -20.34 19.84 6.42
N ARG A 681 -19.61 19.49 7.50
CA ARG A 681 -18.15 19.44 7.51
C ARG A 681 -17.60 18.29 6.67
N ALA A 682 -16.45 18.53 6.05
CA ALA A 682 -15.71 17.50 5.34
C ALA A 682 -14.90 16.59 6.27
N ASN A 683 -14.54 15.41 5.77
CA ASN A 683 -13.57 14.49 6.37
C ASN A 683 -12.27 14.46 5.54
N VAL A 684 -11.32 13.61 5.94
CA VAL A 684 -9.99 13.51 5.33
C VAL A 684 -10.09 13.19 3.84
N PHE A 685 -10.65 12.04 3.48
CA PHE A 685 -10.73 11.55 2.11
C PHE A 685 -12.16 11.64 1.56
N ILE A 686 -12.42 12.32 0.45
CA ILE A 686 -11.51 13.11 -0.42
C ILE A 686 -11.50 14.61 -0.01
N GLY A 687 -12.40 15.01 0.90
CA GLY A 687 -12.73 16.41 1.21
C GLY A 687 -11.53 17.30 1.56
N TYR A 688 -10.81 17.03 2.65
CA TYR A 688 -9.65 17.85 3.03
C TYR A 688 -8.49 17.77 2.03
N PHE A 689 -8.40 16.70 1.25
CA PHE A 689 -7.40 16.58 0.20
C PHE A 689 -7.66 17.56 -0.94
N LEU A 690 -8.92 17.71 -1.38
CA LEU A 690 -9.30 18.75 -2.32
C LEU A 690 -9.10 20.14 -1.73
N ARG A 691 -9.41 20.34 -0.45
CA ARG A 691 -9.15 21.62 0.24
C ARG A 691 -7.66 21.98 0.19
N PHE A 692 -6.77 21.05 0.49
CA PHE A 692 -5.33 21.29 0.49
C PHE A 692 -4.80 21.57 -0.92
N ASP A 693 -5.27 20.83 -1.94
CA ASP A 693 -4.95 21.14 -3.34
C ASP A 693 -5.48 22.52 -3.78
N LEU A 694 -6.66 22.93 -3.31
CA LEU A 694 -7.20 24.28 -3.57
C LEU A 694 -6.36 25.35 -2.88
N LEU A 695 -6.03 25.21 -1.59
CA LEU A 695 -5.19 26.16 -0.87
C LEU A 695 -3.81 26.31 -1.54
N ALA A 696 -3.20 25.20 -1.96
CA ALA A 696 -1.96 25.20 -2.73
C ALA A 696 -2.12 25.97 -4.06
N GLY A 697 -3.10 25.58 -4.88
CA GLY A 697 -3.36 26.21 -6.18
C GLY A 697 -3.73 27.70 -6.11
N TRP A 698 -4.27 28.14 -4.97
CA TRP A 698 -4.63 29.53 -4.69
C TRP A 698 -3.49 30.39 -4.12
N GLY A 699 -2.34 29.79 -3.82
CA GLY A 699 -1.21 30.48 -3.21
C GLY A 699 -1.30 30.62 -1.68
N GLU A 700 -2.29 30.01 -1.03
CA GLU A 700 -2.58 30.10 0.41
C GLU A 700 -1.70 29.15 1.25
N HIS A 701 -0.42 29.05 0.90
CA HIS A 701 0.54 28.10 1.44
C HIS A 701 0.73 28.18 2.97
N ARG A 702 0.57 29.37 3.56
CA ARG A 702 0.64 29.52 5.03
C ARG A 702 -0.55 28.84 5.72
N ARG A 703 -1.75 28.98 5.15
CA ARG A 703 -2.96 28.32 5.66
C ARG A 703 -2.86 26.81 5.46
N LEU A 704 -2.38 26.38 4.29
CA LEU A 704 -2.09 24.97 4.01
C LEU A 704 -1.18 24.36 5.09
N LEU A 705 -0.03 24.97 5.39
CA LEU A 705 0.89 24.46 6.42
C LEU A 705 0.25 24.41 7.82
N GLN A 706 -0.53 25.43 8.19
CA GLN A 706 -1.24 25.45 9.47
C GLN A 706 -2.22 24.28 9.59
N GLU A 707 -3.00 24.03 8.54
CA GLU A 707 -3.99 22.97 8.53
C GLU A 707 -3.37 21.57 8.43
N MET A 708 -2.29 21.43 7.66
CA MET A 708 -1.49 20.20 7.62
C MET A 708 -0.94 19.85 9.00
N LYS A 709 -0.39 20.82 9.74
CA LYS A 709 0.07 20.60 11.12
C LYS A 709 -1.08 20.21 12.04
N ALA A 710 -2.22 20.89 11.96
CA ALA A 710 -3.38 20.57 12.79
C ALA A 710 -3.88 19.12 12.59
N LEU A 711 -3.89 18.63 11.34
CA LEU A 711 -4.37 17.30 11.02
C LEU A 711 -3.31 16.21 11.23
N PHE A 712 -2.14 16.36 10.60
CA PHE A 712 -1.15 15.28 10.52
C PHE A 712 -0.30 15.17 11.80
N SER A 713 -0.02 16.26 12.51
CA SER A 713 0.66 16.15 13.81
C SER A 713 -0.22 15.41 14.82
N TYR A 714 -1.54 15.61 14.80
CA TYR A 714 -2.47 14.83 15.62
C TYR A 714 -2.38 13.33 15.31
N MET A 715 -2.38 12.94 14.03
CA MET A 715 -2.26 11.54 13.61
C MET A 715 -0.92 10.93 14.05
N ILE A 716 0.17 11.68 13.96
CA ILE A 716 1.51 11.22 14.34
C ILE A 716 1.62 11.07 15.87
N ASP A 717 1.16 12.06 16.62
CA ASP A 717 1.28 12.09 18.08
C ASP A 717 0.37 11.05 18.76
N ASN A 718 -0.72 10.62 18.11
CA ASN A 718 -1.66 9.61 18.60
C ASN A 718 -1.56 8.26 17.87
N GLY A 719 -0.58 8.09 16.98
CA GLY A 719 -0.49 6.94 16.07
C GLY A 719 0.91 6.32 16.04
N PRO A 720 1.14 5.32 15.18
CA PRO A 720 2.42 4.61 15.11
C PRO A 720 3.46 5.30 14.20
N GLY A 721 3.28 6.59 13.89
CA GLY A 721 4.18 7.34 13.00
C GLY A 721 3.81 7.28 11.51
N THR A 722 2.55 6.95 11.19
CA THR A 722 1.98 6.90 9.82
C THR A 722 0.69 7.71 9.75
N LEU A 723 0.19 7.96 8.54
CA LEU A 723 -0.99 8.80 8.29
C LEU A 723 -2.27 7.97 8.07
N TRP A 724 -3.40 8.47 8.55
CA TRP A 724 -4.62 7.69 8.77
C TRP A 724 -5.68 7.85 7.67
N GLU A 725 -6.65 6.93 7.66
CA GLU A 725 -7.81 6.91 6.77
C GLU A 725 -8.85 8.00 7.10
N HIS A 726 -9.07 8.21 8.40
CA HIS A 726 -10.04 9.16 8.94
C HIS A 726 -9.42 10.04 10.03
N THR A 727 -10.18 11.00 10.53
CA THR A 727 -9.81 11.78 11.72
C THR A 727 -9.84 10.97 13.03
N VAL A 728 -10.28 9.71 12.99
CA VAL A 728 -10.36 8.80 14.14
C VAL A 728 -9.52 7.54 13.90
N SER A 729 -9.11 6.89 14.97
CA SER A 729 -8.20 5.73 14.95
C SER A 729 -8.89 4.36 14.98
N SER A 730 -10.21 4.29 14.75
CA SER A 730 -10.95 3.01 14.67
C SER A 730 -10.50 2.14 13.50
N ASP A 731 -10.12 2.79 12.38
CA ASP A 731 -9.82 2.15 11.11
C ASP A 731 -8.32 2.18 10.79
N SER A 732 -7.91 2.22 9.53
CA SER A 732 -6.49 2.18 9.20
C SER A 732 -5.76 3.44 9.68
N VAL A 733 -4.70 3.24 10.47
CA VAL A 733 -3.76 4.30 10.86
C VAL A 733 -2.54 4.37 9.93
N CYS A 734 -2.58 3.67 8.78
CA CYS A 734 -1.59 3.74 7.71
C CYS A 734 -2.32 3.56 6.36
N HIS A 735 -2.76 4.66 5.76
CA HIS A 735 -3.59 4.63 4.55
C HIS A 735 -2.89 5.31 3.36
N GLY A 736 -2.81 4.63 2.21
CA GLY A 736 -1.95 4.95 1.08
C GLY A 736 -2.16 6.34 0.50
N PHE A 737 -3.42 6.74 0.27
CA PHE A 737 -3.74 8.09 -0.23
C PHE A 737 -3.12 9.18 0.65
N ALA A 738 -3.00 8.95 1.97
CA ALA A 738 -2.58 9.96 2.93
C ALA A 738 -1.11 10.38 2.74
N SER A 739 -0.32 9.57 2.03
CA SER A 739 1.04 9.92 1.60
C SER A 739 1.14 11.20 0.77
N HIS A 740 0.03 11.64 0.16
CA HIS A 740 -0.02 12.91 -0.57
C HIS A 740 0.35 14.13 0.29
N ALA A 741 0.32 14.00 1.63
CA ALA A 741 0.89 14.99 2.55
C ALA A 741 2.32 15.40 2.18
N GLY A 742 3.14 14.44 1.74
CA GLY A 742 4.51 14.71 1.28
C GLY A 742 4.56 15.48 -0.03
N VAL A 743 3.58 15.31 -0.92
CA VAL A 743 3.49 16.07 -2.18
C VAL A 743 3.32 17.55 -1.92
N TRP A 744 2.44 17.96 -1.00
CA TRP A 744 2.28 19.39 -0.69
C TRP A 744 3.57 20.01 -0.13
N LEU A 745 4.35 19.26 0.66
CA LEU A 745 5.64 19.75 1.16
C LEU A 745 6.69 19.88 0.04
N VAL A 746 6.81 18.89 -0.83
CA VAL A 746 7.78 18.88 -1.93
C VAL A 746 7.40 19.87 -3.03
N ARG A 747 6.17 19.75 -3.55
CA ARG A 747 5.63 20.56 -4.65
C ARG A 747 5.44 22.00 -4.23
N ASP A 748 4.78 22.23 -3.11
CA ASP A 748 4.25 23.56 -2.80
C ASP A 748 5.10 24.34 -1.79
N ILE A 749 5.98 23.70 -1.01
CA ILE A 749 6.86 24.41 -0.04
C ILE A 749 8.30 24.47 -0.52
N LEU A 750 8.92 23.31 -0.78
CA LEU A 750 10.23 23.27 -1.44
C LEU A 750 10.15 23.92 -2.82
N GLY A 751 9.02 23.72 -3.51
CA GLY A 751 8.77 24.26 -4.84
C GLY A 751 9.18 23.33 -5.97
N LEU A 752 9.48 22.06 -5.69
CA LEU A 752 9.92 21.10 -6.70
C LEU A 752 8.71 20.34 -7.24
N HIS A 753 8.22 20.73 -8.41
CA HIS A 753 7.17 19.98 -9.09
C HIS A 753 7.72 18.69 -9.70
N ALA A 754 6.86 17.69 -9.86
CA ALA A 754 7.19 16.49 -10.61
C ALA A 754 7.64 16.89 -12.03
N PRO A 755 8.72 16.29 -12.57
CA PRO A 755 9.14 16.54 -13.93
C PRO A 755 8.04 16.09 -14.90
N ASP A 756 7.73 16.93 -15.88
CA ASP A 756 6.90 16.57 -17.01
C ASP A 756 7.82 15.91 -18.06
N GLU A 757 7.80 14.58 -18.11
CA GLU A 757 8.61 13.78 -19.02
C GLU A 757 8.16 13.93 -20.48
N LEU A 758 6.87 14.23 -20.69
CA LEU A 758 6.29 14.44 -22.02
C LEU A 758 6.81 15.74 -22.64
N ASN A 759 6.70 16.85 -21.91
CA ASN A 759 7.14 18.17 -22.38
C ASN A 759 8.61 18.46 -22.06
N ARG A 760 9.27 17.57 -21.31
CA ARG A 760 10.64 17.73 -20.81
C ARG A 760 10.81 19.04 -20.06
N THR A 761 9.92 19.32 -19.11
CA THR A 761 9.99 20.51 -18.27
C THR A 761 10.03 20.13 -16.79
N VAL A 762 10.60 21.01 -15.97
CA VAL A 762 10.46 20.95 -14.52
C VAL A 762 10.17 22.34 -13.99
N ARG A 763 9.16 22.47 -13.13
CA ARG A 763 8.79 23.73 -12.51
C ARG A 763 9.41 23.82 -11.11
N LEU A 764 10.06 24.96 -10.85
CA LEU A 764 10.64 25.33 -9.56
C LEU A 764 9.91 26.57 -9.04
N ALA A 765 9.04 26.42 -8.04
CA ALA A 765 8.21 27.48 -7.48
C ALA A 765 8.23 27.44 -5.94
N PRO A 766 9.32 27.90 -5.28
CA PRO A 766 9.46 27.84 -3.83
C PRO A 766 8.48 28.79 -3.10
N HIS A 767 7.89 28.31 -2.00
CA HIS A 767 7.03 29.12 -1.12
C HIS A 767 7.51 29.07 0.33
N PRO A 768 8.42 29.98 0.73
CA PRO A 768 9.11 29.84 2.01
C PRO A 768 8.24 29.89 3.27
N CYS A 769 7.09 30.56 3.24
CA CYS A 769 6.10 30.53 4.33
C CYS A 769 6.61 30.78 5.77
N GLY A 770 7.72 31.51 5.93
CA GLY A 770 8.35 31.79 7.23
C GLY A 770 9.49 30.84 7.63
N LEU A 771 9.75 29.80 6.84
CA LEU A 771 10.92 28.93 6.97
C LEU A 771 12.21 29.66 6.60
N LYS A 772 13.32 29.32 7.22
CA LYS A 772 14.64 29.88 6.93
C LYS A 772 15.32 29.18 5.75
N TRP A 773 15.10 27.88 5.61
CA TRP A 773 15.65 27.09 4.52
C TRP A 773 14.80 25.84 4.27
N CYS A 774 14.85 25.36 3.04
CA CYS A 774 14.31 24.07 2.64
C CYS A 774 15.17 23.47 1.53
N LYS A 775 15.29 22.15 1.52
CA LYS A 775 15.99 21.41 0.47
C LYS A 775 15.39 20.04 0.23
N GLY A 776 15.61 19.52 -0.95
CA GLY A 776 15.14 18.21 -1.35
C GLY A 776 15.85 17.72 -2.60
N THR A 777 15.76 16.42 -2.84
CA THR A 777 16.33 15.79 -4.01
C THR A 777 15.36 14.74 -4.52
N LEU A 778 15.17 14.69 -5.83
CA LEU A 778 14.39 13.70 -6.56
C LEU A 778 15.33 12.94 -7.50
N ILE A 779 15.21 11.62 -7.55
CA ILE A 779 15.83 10.80 -8.58
C ILE A 779 14.72 10.36 -9.54
N CYS A 780 14.82 10.74 -10.81
CA CYS A 780 13.86 10.36 -11.86
C CYS A 780 14.59 9.79 -13.08
N GLN A 781 13.83 9.45 -14.15
CA GLN A 781 14.40 8.92 -15.40
C GLN A 781 15.48 9.83 -15.99
N GLY A 782 15.38 11.14 -15.78
CA GLY A 782 16.35 12.11 -16.26
C GLY A 782 17.64 12.22 -15.48
N GLY A 783 17.75 11.53 -14.34
CA GLY A 783 18.82 11.70 -13.38
C GLY A 783 18.35 12.41 -12.12
N THR A 784 19.27 13.05 -11.42
CA THR A 784 19.00 13.66 -10.12
C THR A 784 18.62 15.13 -10.28
N ILE A 785 17.49 15.52 -9.72
CA ILE A 785 17.09 16.93 -9.53
C ILE A 785 17.27 17.27 -8.05
N SER A 786 18.01 18.33 -7.75
CA SER A 786 18.23 18.80 -6.38
C SER A 786 17.87 20.26 -6.27
N VAL A 787 17.17 20.65 -5.21
CA VAL A 787 16.75 22.03 -4.96
C VAL A 787 17.04 22.36 -3.51
N GLU A 788 17.64 23.51 -3.27
CA GLU A 788 17.90 24.06 -1.95
C GLU A 788 17.68 25.57 -2.01
N TRP A 789 16.98 26.13 -1.03
CA TRP A 789 16.90 27.57 -0.88
C TRP A 789 17.06 27.99 0.58
N HIS A 790 17.55 29.22 0.73
CA HIS A 790 17.75 29.92 2.00
C HIS A 790 17.11 31.30 1.91
N GLN A 791 16.52 31.76 3.00
CA GLN A 791 16.03 33.13 3.08
C GLN A 791 16.38 33.82 4.40
N THR A 792 16.57 35.12 4.27
CA THR A 792 16.62 36.10 5.36
C THR A 792 15.55 37.15 5.11
N GLU A 793 15.48 38.19 5.95
CA GLU A 793 14.52 39.27 5.75
C GLU A 793 14.70 40.01 4.42
N SER A 794 15.95 40.14 3.95
CA SER A 794 16.33 40.95 2.78
C SER A 794 16.91 40.14 1.61
N ARG A 795 17.19 38.85 1.77
CA ARG A 795 17.81 38.01 0.74
C ARG A 795 17.14 36.66 0.61
N PHE A 796 16.91 36.23 -0.64
CA PHE A 796 16.53 34.88 -1.02
C PHE A 796 17.60 34.28 -1.93
N GLU A 797 18.05 33.07 -1.63
CA GLU A 797 19.05 32.33 -2.41
C GLU A 797 18.50 30.94 -2.75
N LEU A 798 18.54 30.58 -4.03
CA LEU A 798 18.16 29.25 -4.53
C LEU A 798 19.31 28.64 -5.30
N ILE A 799 19.62 27.38 -4.98
CA ILE A 799 20.58 26.53 -5.65
C ILE A 799 19.82 25.31 -6.14
N ALA A 800 19.88 25.04 -7.44
CA ALA A 800 19.30 23.85 -8.01
C ALA A 800 20.23 23.17 -9.02
N HIS A 801 20.18 21.84 -9.01
CA HIS A 801 20.72 21.01 -10.07
C HIS A 801 19.56 20.36 -10.81
N VAL A 802 19.52 20.53 -12.13
CA VAL A 802 18.51 19.93 -13.00
C VAL A 802 19.24 19.30 -14.20
N PRO A 803 18.93 18.04 -14.56
CA PRO A 803 19.52 17.42 -15.74
C PRO A 803 19.27 18.22 -17.03
N GLU A 804 20.25 18.25 -17.93
CA GLU A 804 20.21 19.05 -19.18
C GLU A 804 19.01 18.74 -20.09
N ARG A 805 18.35 17.59 -19.90
CA ARG A 805 17.20 17.19 -20.70
C ARG A 805 15.94 18.02 -20.41
N TYR A 806 15.85 18.72 -19.27
CA TYR A 806 14.66 19.46 -18.87
C TYR A 806 14.82 20.97 -19.07
N ASN A 807 13.77 21.61 -19.57
CA ASN A 807 13.60 23.05 -19.50
C ASN A 807 13.06 23.44 -18.11
N VAL A 808 13.69 24.40 -17.46
CA VAL A 808 13.30 24.83 -16.11
C VAL A 808 12.36 26.03 -16.18
N LEU A 809 11.18 25.89 -15.58
CA LEU A 809 10.23 26.96 -15.34
C LEU A 809 10.39 27.45 -13.91
N LEU A 810 11.06 28.59 -13.72
CA LEU A 810 11.40 29.12 -12.40
C LEU A 810 10.47 30.27 -12.01
N GLU A 811 9.86 30.17 -10.84
CA GLU A 811 9.09 31.23 -10.20
C GLU A 811 9.78 31.73 -8.94
N VAL A 812 9.71 33.05 -8.73
CA VAL A 812 10.34 33.72 -7.60
C VAL A 812 9.27 34.02 -6.55
N PRO A 813 9.53 33.82 -5.24
CA PRO A 813 8.54 34.10 -4.21
C PRO A 813 8.11 35.59 -4.25
N PRO A 814 6.80 35.90 -4.18
CA PRO A 814 6.28 37.27 -4.33
C PRO A 814 6.95 38.37 -3.49
N PRO A 815 7.35 38.14 -2.20
CA PRO A 815 8.05 39.15 -1.40
C PRO A 815 9.36 39.66 -2.00
N PHE A 816 9.91 38.95 -2.99
CA PHE A 816 11.18 39.25 -3.64
C PHE A 816 11.01 39.66 -5.11
N VAL A 817 9.78 39.85 -5.61
CA VAL A 817 9.49 40.23 -7.01
C VAL A 817 9.60 41.75 -7.23
N HIS A 818 9.33 42.57 -6.21
CA HIS A 818 9.41 44.04 -6.29
C HIS A 818 10.66 44.56 -5.56
N GLY A 819 11.66 45.03 -6.32
CA GLY A 819 12.94 45.57 -5.81
C GLY A 819 14.19 44.80 -6.25
N ALA A 820 14.01 43.60 -6.83
CA ALA A 820 15.10 42.66 -7.10
C ALA A 820 16.16 43.16 -8.10
N ARG A 821 17.41 43.23 -7.64
CA ARG A 821 18.57 42.98 -8.50
C ARG A 821 18.86 41.47 -8.47
N VAL A 822 18.69 40.81 -9.62
CA VAL A 822 19.21 39.45 -9.83
C VAL A 822 20.72 39.59 -10.03
N GLU A 823 21.52 39.21 -9.02
CA GLU A 823 22.97 39.46 -9.03
C GLU A 823 23.76 38.40 -9.81
N GLN A 824 23.23 37.18 -9.93
CA GLN A 824 23.89 36.10 -10.64
C GLN A 824 22.86 35.06 -11.11
N SER A 825 22.90 34.70 -12.39
CA SER A 825 22.30 33.48 -12.95
C SER A 825 23.37 32.78 -13.79
N SER A 826 24.30 32.07 -13.16
CA SER A 826 25.26 31.27 -13.91
C SER A 826 24.64 29.91 -14.24
N SER A 827 24.27 29.69 -15.50
CA SER A 827 23.97 28.37 -16.03
C SER A 827 25.25 27.72 -16.59
N LEU A 828 26.10 27.20 -15.69
CA LEU A 828 26.85 26.00 -16.09
C LEU A 828 25.79 24.92 -16.33
N LYS A 829 25.80 24.27 -17.49
CA LYS A 829 24.68 23.43 -17.96
C LYS A 829 24.07 22.58 -16.84
N GLY A 830 22.77 22.78 -16.58
CA GLY A 830 22.04 22.05 -15.52
C GLY A 830 22.28 22.52 -14.08
N GLN A 831 22.93 23.66 -13.86
CA GLN A 831 23.08 24.30 -12.56
C GLN A 831 22.38 25.66 -12.55
N ILE A 832 21.62 25.92 -11.49
CA ILE A 832 20.93 27.18 -11.23
C ILE A 832 21.44 27.69 -9.90
N HIS A 833 21.95 28.91 -9.89
CA HIS A 833 22.24 29.66 -8.67
C HIS A 833 21.58 31.03 -8.85
N LEU A 834 20.56 31.30 -8.03
CA LEU A 834 19.76 32.52 -8.06
C LEU A 834 19.90 33.21 -6.71
N ILE A 835 20.30 34.48 -6.71
CA ILE A 835 20.31 35.34 -5.53
C ILE A 835 19.45 36.57 -5.82
N ILE A 836 18.53 36.86 -4.90
CA ILE A 836 17.64 38.01 -4.96
C ILE A 836 17.74 38.77 -3.65
N ASN A 837 18.10 40.06 -3.76
CA ASN A 837 18.10 41.01 -2.65
C ASN A 837 16.90 41.95 -2.78
N LYS A 838 16.24 42.26 -1.66
CA LYS A 838 15.15 43.25 -1.59
C LYS A 838 15.64 44.69 -1.69
#